data_AF-U2ACD1-F1
#
_entry.id   AF-U2ACD1-F1
#
_cell.length_a   1.000
_cell.length_b   1.000
_cell.length_c   1.000
_cell.angle_alpha   90.00
_cell.angle_beta   90.00
_cell.angle_gamma   90.00
#
_symmetry.space_group_name_H-M   'P 1'
#
loop_
_entity.id
_entity.type
_entity.pdbx_description
1 polymer ?
#
loop_
_entity_poly.entity_id
_entity_poly.type
_entity_poly.pdbx_seq_one_letter_code
_entity_poly.pdbx_strand_id
1 'polypeptide(L)'
;MKNTCDTCALNPSASLKPLGEETGTFDYTIALAGNPNTGKSTVFNALTGLRQHTGNWPGKTVTRAEGSFLFHDLRYKIIDLPGTYSLLSTSEDEEVARDFILFGKPDVTVIVVDASRLERNLSLTLQILEITDKAVLCLNLMDEASRHHISIDTRTLSRDLGIPVVATSARTREGIDDLLLAIEEVVSGKFQTKKKTFIELPKQHIEAIAQLEQILNKLNPTLPNTHWLAMRLIEGDQSIKKGIAEGSFSEKNNPEEQKHLLHIAQKYHQLLGDNYRNDLVEAIYAQASALTNASVSTDLSARSFRIDRAIDRIVTHKFWGFPIMFLLLAIVLWITITGANYPSELLSDFFVGWLYPLLKSGAETLHFPWWLSGFLIDGIYLATTWVISVMLPPMAIFFPLFTLLEDFGYLPRVAFNLDKLFRRAGAHGKQALTMSMGFGCNAAGVVATRIINSPREKLIAIITNNFSLCNGRWPTQILIATLFIGALVPKQWSGTVSMLAVIGIAILGIIFSFFTSWLLSRTLLKGESSFFVLELPPYRPPRFFQTLYTSLIDRTLIVLWRAIVFAAPAGAIIWLICNIQIGSQPIALWLIHGLDPIGIFIGLNGVILLAYIVAIPANEIVIPTILMLTTMLLGQATAGEAGVLVEASTSEIDTLLHAGGWSLLTAINLMLFSLLHNPCSTTIYTIYKETNSKKWTLIATFLPVLYGVLVCFLLSRVWKIAF
;
A
#
# COMPACT_ATOMS: atom_id res chain seq x y z
N MET A 1 -29.66 16.17 28.93
CA MET A 1 -30.17 17.54 29.14
C MET A 1 -29.20 18.47 28.43
N LYS A 2 -29.66 19.21 27.40
CA LYS A 2 -28.85 20.21 26.71
C LYS A 2 -28.68 21.40 27.66
N ASN A 3 -27.45 21.85 27.85
CA ASN A 3 -27.18 23.00 28.71
C ASN A 3 -27.72 24.26 28.04
N THR A 4 -28.34 25.13 28.83
CA THR A 4 -28.91 26.43 28.42
C THR A 4 -27.90 27.39 27.77
N CYS A 5 -26.60 27.06 27.77
CA CYS A 5 -25.57 27.77 27.00
C CYS A 5 -25.56 27.46 25.50
N ASP A 6 -26.16 26.36 25.03
CA ASP A 6 -26.15 25.98 23.60
C ASP A 6 -27.02 26.91 22.74
N THR A 7 -27.84 27.77 23.35
CA THR A 7 -28.78 28.69 22.68
C THR A 7 -28.47 30.17 22.95
N CYS A 8 -27.33 30.49 23.55
CA CYS A 8 -26.94 31.88 23.85
C CYS A 8 -26.46 32.60 22.58
N ALA A 9 -26.96 33.81 22.31
CA ALA A 9 -26.53 34.65 21.18
C ALA A 9 -25.05 35.11 21.27
N LEU A 10 -24.39 34.89 22.41
CA LEU A 10 -22.97 35.16 22.64
C LEU A 10 -22.10 33.88 22.59
N ASN A 11 -22.67 32.73 22.24
CA ASN A 11 -21.92 31.48 22.08
C ASN A 11 -21.50 31.28 20.61
N PRO A 12 -20.22 31.50 20.24
CA PRO A 12 -19.77 31.37 18.86
C PRO A 12 -19.92 29.95 18.30
N SER A 13 -19.93 28.92 19.15
CA SER A 13 -20.16 27.53 18.72
C SER A 13 -21.61 27.25 18.29
N ALA A 14 -22.56 28.16 18.58
CA ALA A 14 -23.98 28.00 18.24
C ALA A 14 -24.34 28.50 16.82
N SER A 15 -23.44 29.20 16.13
CA SER A 15 -23.70 29.80 14.80
C SER A 15 -23.38 28.87 13.62
N LEU A 16 -22.69 27.75 13.86
CA LEU A 16 -22.30 26.77 12.85
C LEU A 16 -23.49 25.84 12.52
N LYS A 17 -24.33 26.25 11.55
CA LYS A 17 -25.42 25.40 11.06
C LYS A 17 -24.99 24.69 9.79
N PRO A 18 -24.78 23.36 9.79
CA PRO A 18 -24.59 22.65 8.55
C PRO A 18 -25.89 22.74 7.74
N LEU A 19 -25.80 23.16 6.48
CA LEU A 19 -26.93 23.16 5.52
C LEU A 19 -26.92 21.86 4.71
N GLY A 20 -28.09 21.26 4.51
CA GLY A 20 -28.28 20.07 3.68
C GLY A 20 -28.84 20.50 2.33
N GLU A 21 -28.58 19.69 1.30
CA GLU A 21 -29.07 19.78 -0.08
C GLU A 21 -29.77 21.10 -0.45
N GLU A 22 -29.00 22.17 -0.59
CA GLU A 22 -29.40 23.30 -1.41
C GLU A 22 -28.27 23.58 -2.40
N THR A 23 -28.54 23.31 -3.67
CA THR A 23 -27.84 23.88 -4.83
C THR A 23 -28.16 25.38 -4.92
N GLY A 24 -27.87 26.11 -3.85
CA GLY A 24 -28.07 27.55 -3.74
C GLY A 24 -26.83 28.32 -4.19
N THR A 25 -27.01 29.62 -4.41
CA THR A 25 -25.92 30.58 -4.55
C THR A 25 -25.11 30.61 -3.24
N PHE A 26 -23.80 30.38 -3.33
CA PHE A 26 -22.88 30.52 -2.20
C PHE A 26 -22.30 31.93 -2.19
N ASP A 27 -22.12 32.49 -1.00
CA ASP A 27 -21.56 33.83 -0.84
C ASP A 27 -20.04 33.80 -1.03
N TYR A 28 -19.39 32.77 -0.48
CA TYR A 28 -17.93 32.64 -0.49
C TYR A 28 -17.45 31.21 -0.73
N THR A 29 -16.32 31.07 -1.42
CA THR A 29 -15.66 29.79 -1.71
C THR A 29 -14.31 29.69 -1.00
N ILE A 30 -14.15 28.63 -0.21
CA ILE A 30 -12.95 28.30 0.56
C ILE A 30 -12.22 27.14 -0.11
N ALA A 31 -10.93 27.31 -0.38
CA ALA A 31 -10.04 26.21 -0.74
C ALA A 31 -9.37 25.66 0.52
N LEU A 32 -9.50 24.36 0.80
CA LEU A 32 -8.80 23.70 1.90
C LEU A 32 -7.56 22.99 1.35
N ALA A 33 -6.38 23.54 1.64
CA ALA A 33 -5.09 23.03 1.19
C ALA A 33 -4.26 22.53 2.37
N GLY A 34 -3.26 21.68 2.12
CA GLY A 34 -2.34 21.21 3.15
C GLY A 34 -1.65 19.91 2.78
N ASN A 35 -0.61 19.56 3.53
CA ASN A 35 0.10 18.31 3.34
C ASN A 35 -0.81 17.10 3.65
N PRO A 36 -0.51 15.91 3.09
CA PRO A 36 -1.10 14.67 3.56
C PRO A 36 -0.92 14.51 5.08
N ASN A 37 -1.93 13.93 5.75
CA ASN A 37 -1.90 13.62 7.18
C ASN A 37 -1.84 14.80 8.17
N THR A 38 -2.02 16.05 7.75
CA THR A 38 -2.10 17.22 8.67
C THR A 38 -3.44 17.35 9.39
N GLY A 39 -4.34 16.38 9.21
CA GLY A 39 -5.71 16.43 9.70
C GLY A 39 -6.64 17.31 8.87
N LYS A 40 -6.27 17.62 7.61
CA LYS A 40 -7.11 18.34 6.64
C LYS A 40 -8.55 17.80 6.56
N SER A 41 -8.72 16.48 6.37
CA SER A 41 -10.05 15.86 6.34
C SER A 41 -10.78 15.94 7.68
N THR A 42 -10.05 15.98 8.81
CA THR A 42 -10.64 16.18 10.14
C THR A 42 -11.15 17.61 10.29
N VAL A 43 -10.40 18.62 9.82
CA VAL A 43 -10.84 20.03 9.78
C VAL A 43 -12.05 20.17 8.84
N PHE A 44 -11.99 19.58 7.65
CA PHE A 44 -13.09 19.55 6.69
C PHE A 44 -14.37 18.99 7.33
N ASN A 45 -14.28 17.84 8.00
CA ASN A 45 -15.42 17.22 8.69
C ASN A 45 -15.88 18.01 9.92
N ALA A 46 -14.98 18.71 10.61
CA ALA A 46 -15.36 19.58 11.73
C ALA A 46 -16.19 20.78 11.24
N LEU A 47 -15.84 21.34 10.08
CA LEU A 47 -16.53 22.48 9.48
C LEU A 47 -17.83 22.09 8.75
N THR A 48 -17.86 20.95 8.06
CA THR A 48 -18.99 20.54 7.20
C THR A 48 -19.91 19.49 7.83
N GLY A 49 -19.44 18.78 8.86
CA GLY A 49 -20.13 17.64 9.44
C GLY A 49 -20.06 16.38 8.55
N LEU A 50 -21.20 15.76 8.28
CA LEU A 50 -21.33 14.53 7.48
C LEU A 50 -21.66 14.80 5.99
N ARG A 51 -21.65 16.06 5.57
CA ARG A 51 -22.20 16.50 4.27
C ARG A 51 -21.10 16.75 3.25
N GLN A 52 -20.60 15.65 2.70
CA GLN A 52 -19.62 15.64 1.63
C GLN A 52 -20.24 15.11 0.34
N HIS A 53 -19.99 15.79 -0.76
CA HIS A 53 -20.18 15.23 -2.09
C HIS A 53 -18.81 14.79 -2.62
N THR A 54 -18.64 13.49 -2.82
CA THR A 54 -17.43 12.93 -3.43
C THR A 54 -17.68 12.68 -4.92
N GLY A 55 -16.96 13.39 -5.78
CA GLY A 55 -16.90 13.14 -7.23
C GLY A 55 -15.46 12.99 -7.69
N ASN A 56 -15.23 13.09 -9.00
CA ASN A 56 -13.89 13.20 -9.57
C ASN A 56 -13.69 14.57 -10.21
N TRP A 57 -12.45 15.06 -10.23
CA TRP A 57 -12.10 16.26 -10.99
C TRP A 57 -12.29 16.01 -12.50
N PRO A 58 -12.80 17.00 -13.27
CA PRO A 58 -13.04 16.83 -14.70
C PRO A 58 -11.80 16.35 -15.45
N GLY A 59 -11.91 15.19 -16.13
CA GLY A 59 -10.81 14.62 -16.91
C GLY A 59 -9.65 14.03 -16.10
N LYS A 60 -9.79 13.87 -14.78
CA LYS A 60 -8.75 13.35 -13.89
C LYS A 60 -9.31 12.22 -12.99
N THR A 61 -8.40 11.39 -12.46
CA THR A 61 -8.77 10.28 -11.55
C THR A 61 -8.78 10.67 -10.07
N VAL A 62 -8.47 11.93 -9.78
CA VAL A 62 -8.41 12.50 -8.43
C VAL A 62 -9.81 12.74 -7.89
N THR A 63 -10.06 12.28 -6.66
CA THR A 63 -11.32 12.50 -5.96
C THR A 63 -11.48 13.97 -5.55
N ARG A 64 -12.65 14.54 -5.81
CA ARG A 64 -13.07 15.88 -5.41
C ARG A 64 -14.09 15.78 -4.29
N ALA A 65 -13.78 16.32 -3.12
CA ALA A 65 -14.72 16.41 -2.01
C ALA A 65 -15.15 17.86 -1.80
N GLU A 66 -16.47 18.09 -1.74
CA GLU A 66 -17.06 19.41 -1.51
C GLU A 66 -18.05 19.35 -0.36
N GLY A 67 -18.13 20.44 0.41
CA GLY A 67 -19.10 20.62 1.48
C GLY A 67 -19.53 22.08 1.60
N SER A 68 -20.49 22.35 2.47
CA SER A 68 -20.97 23.71 2.75
C SER A 68 -21.43 23.85 4.20
N PHE A 69 -21.38 25.09 4.71
CA PHE A 69 -21.85 25.44 6.05
C PHE A 69 -22.34 26.89 6.10
N LEU A 70 -23.18 27.20 7.09
CA LEU A 70 -23.56 28.57 7.44
C LEU A 70 -22.73 29.06 8.62
N PHE A 71 -22.28 30.30 8.53
CA PHE A 71 -21.66 31.03 9.64
C PHE A 71 -22.06 32.51 9.53
N HIS A 72 -22.57 33.11 10.62
CA HIS A 72 -23.11 34.48 10.65
C HIS A 72 -24.02 34.84 9.46
N ASP A 73 -24.98 33.96 9.15
CA ASP A 73 -25.96 34.07 8.04
C ASP A 73 -25.36 34.13 6.62
N LEU A 74 -24.05 33.87 6.47
CA LEU A 74 -23.36 33.74 5.19
C LEU A 74 -23.13 32.27 4.84
N ARG A 75 -23.33 31.90 3.57
CA ARG A 75 -23.13 30.54 3.06
C ARG A 75 -21.73 30.39 2.51
N TYR A 76 -20.97 29.50 3.14
CA TYR A 76 -19.63 29.14 2.70
C TYR A 76 -19.65 27.80 1.98
N LYS A 77 -19.01 27.77 0.81
CA LYS A 77 -18.65 26.54 0.11
C LYS A 77 -17.20 26.20 0.44
N ILE A 78 -16.92 24.97 0.81
CA ILE A 78 -15.54 24.49 1.04
C ILE A 78 -15.21 23.34 0.10
N ILE A 79 -14.06 23.45 -0.56
CA ILE A 79 -13.55 22.45 -1.50
C ILE A 79 -12.27 21.88 -0.92
N ASP A 80 -12.26 20.57 -0.71
CA ASP A 80 -11.11 19.85 -0.19
C ASP A 80 -10.14 19.57 -1.36
N LEU A 81 -8.98 20.20 -1.34
CA LEU A 81 -7.94 19.94 -2.33
C LEU A 81 -7.20 18.64 -1.97
N PRO A 82 -6.69 17.89 -2.96
CA PRO A 82 -5.86 16.74 -2.66
C PRO A 82 -4.64 17.18 -1.82
N GLY A 83 -4.23 16.33 -0.87
CA GLY A 83 -3.10 16.64 0.00
C GLY A 83 -1.79 16.57 -0.80
N THR A 84 -1.05 17.67 -0.84
CA THR A 84 0.18 17.80 -1.65
C THR A 84 1.36 18.25 -0.79
N TYR A 85 2.59 17.92 -1.19
CA TYR A 85 3.79 18.41 -0.51
C TYR A 85 4.40 19.64 -1.18
N SER A 86 4.03 19.86 -2.43
CA SER A 86 4.58 20.89 -3.29
C SER A 86 3.55 21.28 -4.35
N LEU A 87 3.66 22.48 -4.90
CA LEU A 87 2.94 22.93 -6.09
C LEU A 87 3.86 23.02 -7.30
N LEU A 88 5.08 22.48 -7.20
CA LEU A 88 6.08 22.41 -8.29
C LEU A 88 5.74 21.34 -9.36
N SER A 89 4.57 20.69 -9.26
CA SER A 89 3.89 19.86 -10.26
C SER A 89 4.66 18.64 -10.81
N THR A 90 4.53 17.52 -10.10
CA THR A 90 5.00 16.19 -10.53
C THR A 90 3.91 15.12 -10.54
N SER A 91 2.72 15.43 -10.03
CA SER A 91 1.59 14.51 -9.94
C SER A 91 0.26 15.19 -10.27
N GLU A 92 -0.75 14.39 -10.65
CA GLU A 92 -2.09 14.90 -10.94
C GLU A 92 -2.72 15.63 -9.73
N ASP A 93 -2.41 15.18 -8.50
CA ASP A 93 -2.88 15.81 -7.27
C ASP A 93 -2.31 17.23 -7.11
N GLU A 94 -1.01 17.39 -7.37
CA GLU A 94 -0.32 18.70 -7.32
C GLU A 94 -0.84 19.64 -8.39
N GLU A 95 -1.06 19.15 -9.61
CA GLU A 95 -1.68 19.91 -10.71
C GLU A 95 -3.08 20.42 -10.32
N VAL A 96 -3.93 19.54 -9.78
CA VAL A 96 -5.31 19.88 -9.41
C VAL A 96 -5.33 20.92 -8.29
N ALA A 97 -4.53 20.75 -7.23
CA ALA A 97 -4.47 21.71 -6.14
C ALA A 97 -4.00 23.09 -6.61
N ARG A 98 -2.94 23.12 -7.42
CA ARG A 98 -2.36 24.34 -8.00
C ARG A 98 -3.34 25.06 -8.91
N ASP A 99 -3.94 24.34 -9.87
CA ASP A 99 -4.85 24.91 -10.86
C ASP A 99 -6.11 25.46 -10.19
N PHE A 100 -6.61 24.82 -9.12
CA PHE A 100 -7.73 25.35 -8.36
C PHE A 100 -7.38 26.62 -7.58
N ILE A 101 -6.23 26.67 -6.90
CA ILE A 101 -5.80 27.87 -6.16
C ILE A 101 -5.58 29.05 -7.12
N LEU A 102 -5.02 28.79 -8.30
CA LEU A 102 -4.69 29.83 -9.27
C LEU A 102 -5.91 30.28 -10.13
N PHE A 103 -6.65 29.33 -10.69
CA PHE A 103 -7.73 29.61 -11.65
C PHE A 103 -9.13 29.49 -11.05
N GLY A 104 -9.30 28.71 -9.99
CA GLY A 104 -10.57 28.58 -9.28
C GLY A 104 -10.97 29.83 -8.50
N LYS A 105 -10.03 30.78 -8.30
CA LYS A 105 -10.23 32.07 -7.61
C LYS A 105 -11.01 31.92 -6.29
N PRO A 106 -10.56 31.08 -5.35
CA PRO A 106 -11.19 31.01 -4.04
C PRO A 106 -11.09 32.35 -3.32
N ASP A 107 -12.11 32.71 -2.53
CA ASP A 107 -12.13 33.94 -1.72
C ASP A 107 -11.10 33.88 -0.60
N VAL A 108 -10.82 32.66 -0.10
CA VAL A 108 -9.79 32.40 0.90
C VAL A 108 -9.27 30.97 0.79
N THR A 109 -7.96 30.80 1.00
CA THR A 109 -7.31 29.50 1.09
C THR A 109 -6.96 29.18 2.54
N VAL A 110 -7.57 28.16 3.12
CA VAL A 110 -7.23 27.66 4.44
C VAL A 110 -6.13 26.61 4.30
N ILE A 111 -4.95 26.90 4.85
CA ILE A 111 -3.77 26.05 4.77
C ILE A 111 -3.64 25.28 6.08
N VAL A 112 -3.93 23.98 6.05
CA VAL A 112 -3.88 23.10 7.23
C VAL A 112 -2.48 22.52 7.39
N VAL A 113 -1.84 22.88 8.50
CA VAL A 113 -0.47 22.55 8.83
C VAL A 113 -0.40 21.76 10.13
N ASP A 114 0.40 20.70 10.15
CA ASP A 114 0.72 19.95 11.38
C ASP A 114 1.69 20.76 12.26
N ALA A 115 1.22 21.17 13.44
CA ALA A 115 1.98 21.91 14.44
C ALA A 115 3.23 21.15 14.93
N SER A 116 3.20 19.82 14.96
CA SER A 116 4.35 19.01 15.39
C SER A 116 5.51 19.01 14.38
N ARG A 117 5.24 19.40 13.13
CA ARG A 117 6.17 19.36 11.98
C ARG A 117 6.10 20.64 11.16
N LEU A 118 6.17 21.78 11.83
CA LEU A 118 5.91 23.08 11.23
C LEU A 118 6.83 23.38 10.02
N GLU A 119 8.15 23.22 10.16
CA GLU A 119 9.14 23.54 9.11
C GLU A 119 8.81 22.92 7.76
N ARG A 120 8.49 21.62 7.75
CA ARG A 120 8.15 20.93 6.51
C ARG A 120 6.84 21.40 5.91
N ASN A 121 5.84 21.67 6.73
CA ASN A 121 4.52 22.11 6.27
C ASN A 121 4.54 23.57 5.78
N LEU A 122 5.42 24.39 6.35
CA LEU A 122 5.63 25.75 5.89
C LEU A 122 6.16 25.80 4.45
N SER A 123 6.89 24.78 3.98
CA SER A 123 7.35 24.74 2.58
C SER A 123 6.21 24.81 1.56
N LEU A 124 5.09 24.12 1.80
CA LEU A 124 3.88 24.23 0.98
C LEU A 124 3.17 25.56 1.22
N THR A 125 3.11 26.00 2.48
CA THR A 125 2.47 27.28 2.86
C THR A 125 3.07 28.44 2.09
N LEU A 126 4.40 28.51 2.03
CA LEU A 126 5.14 29.55 1.30
C LEU A 126 4.81 29.50 -0.20
N GLN A 127 4.73 28.30 -0.80
CA GLN A 127 4.36 28.16 -2.21
C GLN A 127 2.91 28.59 -2.50
N ILE A 128 1.98 28.35 -1.58
CA ILE A 128 0.60 28.84 -1.70
C ILE A 128 0.57 30.36 -1.58
N LEU A 129 1.35 30.94 -0.66
CA LEU A 129 1.46 32.38 -0.48
C LEU A 129 2.09 33.10 -1.68
N GLU A 130 2.94 32.41 -2.45
CA GLU A 130 3.41 32.91 -3.75
C GLU A 130 2.31 32.96 -4.81
N ILE A 131 1.22 32.18 -4.67
CA ILE A 131 0.06 32.19 -5.58
C ILE A 131 -1.03 33.17 -5.11
N THR A 132 -1.36 33.17 -3.83
CA THR A 132 -2.43 33.99 -3.24
C THR A 132 -2.07 34.49 -1.85
N ASP A 133 -2.37 35.75 -1.57
CA ASP A 133 -2.20 36.36 -0.25
C ASP A 133 -3.45 36.22 0.63
N LYS A 134 -4.61 35.87 0.04
CA LYS A 134 -5.86 35.60 0.77
C LYS A 134 -5.84 34.20 1.37
N ALA A 135 -5.09 34.03 2.46
CA ALA A 135 -4.94 32.75 3.13
C ALA A 135 -5.08 32.85 4.66
N VAL A 136 -5.46 31.74 5.28
CA VAL A 136 -5.50 31.55 6.75
C VAL A 136 -4.69 30.30 7.07
N LEU A 137 -3.74 30.40 8.00
CA LEU A 137 -2.96 29.24 8.44
C LEU A 137 -3.66 28.55 9.61
N CYS A 138 -4.11 27.32 9.40
CA CYS A 138 -4.68 26.46 10.43
C CYS A 138 -3.58 25.55 10.98
N LEU A 139 -2.99 25.92 12.12
CA LEU A 139 -2.03 25.08 12.86
C LEU A 139 -2.82 24.00 13.61
N ASN A 140 -2.93 22.83 13.02
CA ASN A 140 -3.67 21.69 13.57
C ASN A 140 -2.74 20.75 14.35
N LEU A 141 -3.34 19.83 15.11
CA LEU A 141 -2.63 18.85 15.96
C LEU A 141 -1.85 19.50 17.12
N MET A 142 -2.35 20.61 17.66
CA MET A 142 -1.76 21.27 18.82
C MET A 142 -1.71 20.39 20.08
N ASP A 143 -2.61 19.42 20.21
CA ASP A 143 -2.58 18.41 21.27
C ASP A 143 -1.36 17.47 21.13
N GLU A 144 -0.97 17.12 19.91
CA GLU A 144 0.23 16.33 19.63
C GLU A 144 1.50 17.16 19.81
N ALA A 145 1.54 18.41 19.33
CA ALA A 145 2.65 19.33 19.55
C ALA A 145 2.92 19.53 21.06
N SER A 146 1.86 19.73 21.85
CA SER A 146 1.96 19.88 23.31
C SER A 146 2.51 18.62 23.99
N ARG A 147 2.10 17.42 23.54
CA ARG A 147 2.65 16.14 24.03
C ARG A 147 4.14 15.98 23.73
N HIS A 148 4.60 16.59 22.64
CA HIS A 148 6.01 16.63 22.26
C HIS A 148 6.78 17.81 22.87
N HIS A 149 6.17 18.56 23.79
CA HIS A 149 6.77 19.77 24.40
C HIS A 149 7.22 20.80 23.37
N ILE A 150 6.44 20.94 22.30
CA ILE A 150 6.60 21.94 21.25
C ILE A 150 5.63 23.07 21.56
N SER A 151 6.14 24.29 21.77
CA SER A 151 5.31 25.49 21.87
C SER A 151 5.57 26.40 20.68
N ILE A 152 4.49 26.89 20.08
CA ILE A 152 4.52 27.70 18.87
C ILE A 152 3.93 29.07 19.18
N ASP A 153 4.68 30.13 18.90
CA ASP A 153 4.20 31.50 18.95
C ASP A 153 3.44 31.85 17.67
N THR A 154 2.12 31.70 17.74
CA THR A 154 1.21 32.01 16.63
C THR A 154 1.24 33.48 16.22
N ARG A 155 1.55 34.40 17.14
CA ARG A 155 1.59 35.85 16.86
C ARG A 155 2.81 36.21 16.05
N THR A 156 3.97 35.71 16.44
CA THR A 156 5.22 35.90 15.67
C THR A 156 5.08 35.29 14.28
N LEU A 157 4.56 34.06 14.19
CA LEU A 157 4.35 33.40 12.90
C LEU A 157 3.36 34.15 12.01
N SER A 158 2.26 34.67 12.58
CA SER A 158 1.27 35.47 11.84
C SER A 158 1.86 36.78 11.32
N ARG A 159 2.63 37.49 12.15
CA ARG A 159 3.34 38.70 11.73
C ARG A 159 4.31 38.42 10.59
N ASP A 160 5.07 37.34 10.69
CA ASP A 160 6.14 37.04 9.75
C ASP A 160 5.58 36.52 8.40
N LEU A 161 4.51 35.73 8.42
CA LEU A 161 3.77 35.29 7.22
C LEU A 161 2.81 36.34 6.66
N GLY A 162 2.39 37.34 7.43
CA GLY A 162 1.45 38.37 6.94
C GLY A 162 0.00 37.90 6.75
N ILE A 163 -0.34 36.72 7.30
CA ILE A 163 -1.67 36.11 7.29
C ILE A 163 -2.09 35.71 8.72
N PRO A 164 -3.38 35.57 9.03
CA PRO A 164 -3.82 35.08 10.33
C PRO A 164 -3.40 33.62 10.55
N VAL A 165 -2.98 33.31 11.77
CA VAL A 165 -2.54 31.98 12.20
C VAL A 165 -3.39 31.55 13.38
N VAL A 166 -4.13 30.45 13.22
CA VAL A 166 -5.04 29.91 14.24
C VAL A 166 -4.56 28.54 14.71
N ALA A 167 -4.40 28.40 16.02
CA ALA A 167 -4.07 27.13 16.67
C ALA A 167 -5.33 26.29 16.87
N THR A 168 -5.31 25.04 16.43
CA THR A 168 -6.46 24.15 16.42
C THR A 168 -6.10 22.72 16.85
N SER A 169 -7.07 22.01 17.40
CA SER A 169 -7.07 20.55 17.43
C SER A 169 -8.44 20.06 16.94
N ALA A 170 -8.51 19.75 15.65
CA ALA A 170 -9.77 19.40 15.00
C ALA A 170 -10.44 18.16 15.61
N ARG A 171 -9.67 17.26 16.21
CA ARG A 171 -10.18 16.05 16.87
C ARG A 171 -10.94 16.37 18.17
N THR A 172 -10.46 17.34 18.95
CA THR A 172 -11.12 17.83 20.17
C THR A 172 -12.08 18.99 19.89
N ARG A 173 -12.13 19.48 18.65
CA ARG A 173 -12.87 20.68 18.19
C ARG A 173 -12.41 21.99 18.84
N GLU A 174 -11.19 22.02 19.36
CA GLU A 174 -10.60 23.24 19.93
C GLU A 174 -10.07 24.14 18.80
N GLY A 175 -10.34 25.45 18.88
CA GLY A 175 -9.87 26.47 17.93
C GLY A 175 -10.61 26.54 16.59
N ILE A 176 -11.62 25.69 16.36
CA ILE A 176 -12.41 25.71 15.12
C ILE A 176 -13.25 26.99 14.99
N ASP A 177 -13.78 27.50 16.10
CA ASP A 177 -14.55 28.75 16.11
C ASP A 177 -13.65 29.95 15.77
N ASP A 178 -12.43 29.98 16.31
CA ASP A 178 -11.42 31.01 15.99
C ASP A 178 -11.00 30.96 14.51
N LEU A 179 -10.95 29.75 13.93
CA LEU A 179 -10.64 29.55 12.52
C LEU A 179 -11.73 30.15 11.62
N LEU A 180 -13.00 29.96 11.98
CA LEU A 180 -14.14 30.53 11.25
C LEU A 180 -14.15 32.06 11.29
N LEU A 181 -13.86 32.63 12.46
CA LEU A 181 -13.71 34.08 12.60
C LEU A 181 -12.58 34.61 11.72
N ALA A 182 -11.41 33.97 11.72
CA ALA A 182 -10.29 34.37 10.87
C ALA A 182 -10.62 34.26 9.36
N ILE A 183 -11.37 33.23 8.96
CA ILE A 183 -11.87 33.06 7.59
C ILE A 183 -12.78 34.23 7.21
N GLU A 184 -13.77 34.55 8.04
CA GLU A 184 -14.68 35.68 7.81
C GLU A 184 -13.91 37.01 7.73
N GLU A 185 -12.92 37.24 8.61
CA GLU A 185 -12.12 38.46 8.61
C GLU A 185 -11.31 38.66 7.34
N VAL A 186 -10.71 37.60 6.78
CA VAL A 186 -9.97 37.67 5.52
C VAL A 186 -10.91 37.88 4.34
N VAL A 187 -12.02 37.16 4.30
CA VAL A 187 -13.00 37.22 3.21
C VAL A 187 -13.71 38.58 3.16
N SER A 188 -14.09 39.12 4.33
CA SER A 188 -14.71 40.45 4.46
C SER A 188 -13.72 41.61 4.32
N GLY A 189 -12.41 41.32 4.26
CA GLY A 189 -11.35 42.33 4.18
C GLY A 189 -11.09 43.10 5.48
N LYS A 190 -11.66 42.67 6.62
CA LYS A 190 -11.35 43.22 7.95
C LYS A 190 -9.89 42.96 8.30
N PHE A 191 -9.38 41.78 7.97
CA PHE A 191 -7.96 41.48 8.05
C PHE A 191 -7.31 41.74 6.69
N GLN A 192 -6.48 42.78 6.60
CA GLN A 192 -5.70 43.05 5.40
C GLN A 192 -4.45 42.18 5.37
N THR A 193 -4.50 41.13 4.56
CA THR A 193 -3.35 40.27 4.28
C THR A 193 -2.25 41.08 3.58
N LYS A 194 -1.00 40.84 3.95
CA LYS A 194 0.16 41.50 3.33
C LYS A 194 0.87 40.53 2.41
N LYS A 195 0.86 40.81 1.11
CA LYS A 195 1.72 40.09 0.16
C LYS A 195 3.18 40.38 0.51
N LYS A 196 3.88 39.37 1.00
CA LYS A 196 5.33 39.37 1.22
C LYS A 196 5.96 38.45 0.19
N THR A 197 7.08 38.87 -0.39
CA THR A 197 7.93 37.98 -1.17
C THR A 197 8.77 37.18 -0.18
N PHE A 198 8.63 35.86 -0.18
CA PHE A 198 9.31 35.01 0.80
C PHE A 198 10.58 34.38 0.26
N ILE A 199 10.73 34.34 -1.07
CA ILE A 199 11.78 33.59 -1.73
C ILE A 199 12.87 34.56 -2.19
N GLU A 200 14.02 34.52 -1.52
CA GLU A 200 15.22 35.22 -1.96
C GLU A 200 15.93 34.39 -3.03
N LEU A 201 15.90 34.85 -4.28
CA LEU A 201 16.57 34.21 -5.40
C LEU A 201 17.82 35.01 -5.83
N PRO A 202 18.85 34.34 -6.40
CA PRO A 202 19.93 35.01 -7.12
C PRO A 202 19.45 36.08 -8.12
N LYS A 203 20.21 37.19 -8.24
CA LYS A 203 19.86 38.34 -9.09
C LYS A 203 19.47 37.96 -10.53
N GLN A 204 20.20 37.00 -11.11
CA GLN A 204 19.95 36.52 -12.47
C GLN A 204 18.55 35.93 -12.63
N HIS A 205 18.05 35.23 -11.62
CA HIS A 205 16.70 34.65 -11.62
C HIS A 205 15.63 35.73 -11.48
N ILE A 206 15.86 36.71 -10.60
CA ILE A 206 14.94 37.84 -10.40
C ILE A 206 14.79 38.65 -11.69
N GLU A 207 15.89 38.91 -12.40
CA GLU A 207 15.88 39.62 -13.68
C GLU A 207 15.10 38.84 -14.76
N ALA A 208 15.28 37.51 -14.81
CA ALA A 208 14.55 36.65 -15.74
C ALA A 208 13.04 36.64 -15.46
N ILE A 209 12.65 36.53 -14.18
CA ILE A 209 11.25 36.57 -13.75
C ILE A 209 10.62 37.92 -14.10
N ALA A 210 11.29 39.03 -13.77
CA ALA A 210 10.81 40.38 -14.05
C ALA A 210 10.61 40.63 -15.55
N GLN A 211 11.51 40.13 -16.41
CA GLN A 211 11.34 40.25 -17.86
C GLN A 211 10.12 39.49 -18.37
N LEU A 212 9.90 38.26 -17.91
CA LEU A 212 8.76 37.45 -18.31
C LEU A 212 7.43 38.02 -17.77
N GLU A 213 7.42 38.55 -16.55
CA GLU A 213 6.26 39.25 -15.98
C GLU A 213 5.83 40.45 -16.82
N GLN A 214 6.78 41.26 -17.30
CA GLN A 214 6.45 42.41 -18.14
C GLN A 214 5.76 41.97 -19.44
N ILE A 215 6.18 40.85 -20.03
CA ILE A 215 5.58 40.31 -21.25
C ILE A 215 4.21 39.69 -20.95
N LEU A 216 4.07 38.95 -19.85
CA LEU A 216 2.79 38.38 -19.41
C LEU A 216 1.74 39.45 -19.12
N ASN A 217 2.12 40.53 -18.42
CA ASN A 217 1.23 41.65 -18.14
C ASN A 217 0.78 42.38 -19.41
N LYS A 218 1.64 42.45 -20.44
CA LYS A 218 1.25 42.99 -21.76
C LYS A 218 0.28 42.07 -22.51
N LEU A 219 0.49 40.76 -22.41
CA LEU A 219 -0.36 39.76 -23.09
C LEU A 219 -1.78 39.71 -22.52
N ASN A 220 -1.91 39.83 -21.19
CA ASN A 220 -3.20 39.91 -20.53
C ASN A 220 -3.07 40.46 -19.09
N PRO A 221 -3.57 41.69 -18.83
CA PRO A 221 -3.54 42.30 -17.51
C PRO A 221 -4.41 41.57 -16.47
N THR A 222 -5.36 40.74 -16.91
CA THR A 222 -6.30 40.04 -16.01
C THR A 222 -5.78 38.68 -15.54
N LEU A 223 -4.56 38.29 -15.95
CA LEU A 223 -3.98 37.02 -15.56
C LEU A 223 -3.79 36.93 -14.05
N PRO A 224 -4.19 35.80 -13.43
CA PRO A 224 -3.91 35.58 -12.03
C PRO A 224 -2.40 35.41 -11.85
N ASN A 225 -1.82 36.26 -11.01
CA ASN A 225 -0.44 36.17 -10.52
C ASN A 225 0.63 35.92 -11.61
N THR A 226 0.97 36.97 -12.36
CA THR A 226 1.99 36.93 -13.41
C THR A 226 3.39 36.55 -12.92
N HIS A 227 3.72 36.86 -11.65
CA HIS A 227 4.99 36.48 -11.02
C HIS A 227 5.15 34.96 -11.01
N TRP A 228 4.16 34.27 -10.46
CA TRP A 228 4.19 32.81 -10.37
C TRP A 228 4.19 32.15 -11.76
N LEU A 229 3.42 32.67 -12.72
CA LEU A 229 3.43 32.18 -14.11
C LEU A 229 4.81 32.31 -14.77
N ALA A 230 5.52 33.42 -14.54
CA ALA A 230 6.87 33.64 -15.03
C ALA A 230 7.86 32.60 -14.46
N MET A 231 7.80 32.33 -13.15
CA MET A 231 8.61 31.30 -12.50
C MET A 231 8.43 29.92 -13.15
N ARG A 232 7.18 29.53 -13.44
CA ARG A 232 6.87 28.23 -14.05
C ARG A 232 7.36 28.10 -15.48
N LEU A 233 7.32 29.19 -16.24
CA LEU A 233 7.83 29.22 -17.60
C LEU A 233 9.35 28.97 -17.65
N ILE A 234 10.10 29.48 -16.66
CA ILE A 234 11.53 29.22 -16.49
C ILE A 234 11.79 27.75 -16.14
N GLU A 235 11.00 27.14 -15.26
CA GLU A 235 11.11 25.70 -14.97
C GLU A 235 10.70 24.81 -16.15
N GLY A 236 9.93 25.36 -17.08
CA GLY A 236 9.58 24.71 -18.32
C GLY A 236 8.28 23.90 -18.29
N ASP A 237 7.36 24.22 -17.38
CA ASP A 237 6.05 23.56 -17.22
C ASP A 237 5.29 23.46 -18.57
N GLN A 238 4.99 22.24 -18.99
CA GLN A 238 4.37 21.96 -20.29
C GLN A 238 2.88 22.34 -20.32
N SER A 239 2.16 22.26 -19.19
CA SER A 239 0.76 22.64 -19.11
C SER A 239 0.59 24.13 -19.37
N ILE A 240 1.43 24.95 -18.72
CA ILE A 240 1.39 26.41 -18.88
C ILE A 240 1.87 26.81 -20.29
N LYS A 241 2.96 26.20 -20.79
CA LYS A 241 3.42 26.44 -22.18
C LYS A 241 2.32 26.15 -23.20
N LYS A 242 1.62 25.04 -23.04
CA LYS A 242 0.51 24.65 -23.92
C LYS A 242 -0.66 25.63 -23.82
N GLY A 243 -1.07 26.00 -22.61
CA GLY A 243 -2.14 26.98 -22.42
C GLY A 243 -1.82 28.36 -23.01
N ILE A 244 -0.56 28.79 -22.96
CA ILE A 244 -0.10 30.04 -23.62
C ILE A 244 -0.12 29.90 -25.15
N ALA A 245 0.36 28.77 -25.68
CA ALA A 245 0.37 28.51 -27.12
C ALA A 245 -1.03 28.40 -27.73
N GLU A 246 -2.00 27.89 -26.95
CA GLU A 246 -3.40 27.77 -27.36
C GLU A 246 -4.21 29.06 -27.18
N GLY A 247 -3.59 30.12 -26.63
CA GLY A 247 -4.24 31.41 -26.39
C GLY A 247 -5.21 31.42 -25.21
N SER A 248 -5.22 30.40 -24.35
CA SER A 248 -6.10 30.28 -23.18
C SER A 248 -5.89 31.40 -22.14
N PHE A 249 -4.74 32.08 -22.21
CA PHE A 249 -4.31 33.11 -21.27
C PHE A 249 -4.37 34.53 -21.84
N SER A 250 -4.83 34.76 -23.07
CA SER A 250 -4.87 36.09 -23.69
C SER A 250 -6.26 36.50 -24.17
N GLU A 251 -6.64 37.76 -23.95
CA GLU A 251 -7.91 38.34 -24.44
C GLU A 251 -7.92 38.51 -25.96
N LYS A 252 -6.74 38.64 -26.59
CA LYS A 252 -6.57 38.74 -28.04
C LYS A 252 -5.50 37.76 -28.49
N ASN A 253 -5.84 36.86 -29.40
CA ASN A 253 -4.90 35.86 -29.88
C ASN A 253 -3.82 36.55 -30.73
N ASN A 254 -2.64 36.80 -30.15
CA ASN A 254 -1.49 37.40 -30.82
C ASN A 254 -0.34 36.39 -30.90
N PRO A 255 -0.24 35.60 -31.99
CA PRO A 255 0.68 34.47 -32.07
C PRO A 255 2.15 34.87 -32.01
N GLU A 256 2.50 36.10 -32.42
CA GLU A 256 3.88 36.58 -32.40
C GLU A 256 4.38 36.86 -30.98
N GLU A 257 3.58 37.52 -30.16
CA GLU A 257 3.93 37.80 -28.75
C GLU A 257 3.96 36.53 -27.90
N GLN A 258 3.04 35.58 -28.16
CA GLN A 258 3.05 34.27 -27.51
C GLN A 258 4.32 33.47 -27.86
N LYS A 259 4.71 33.45 -29.15
CA LYS A 259 5.97 32.82 -29.58
C LYS A 259 7.18 33.51 -28.99
N HIS A 260 7.16 34.84 -28.91
CA HIS A 260 8.25 35.62 -28.31
C HIS A 260 8.43 35.29 -26.82
N LEU A 261 7.34 35.23 -26.05
CA LEU A 261 7.34 34.81 -24.65
C LEU A 261 7.90 33.40 -24.49
N LEU A 262 7.40 32.44 -25.26
CA LEU A 262 7.85 31.04 -25.20
C LEU A 262 9.33 30.91 -25.57
N HIS A 263 9.82 31.70 -26.52
CA HIS A 263 11.23 31.71 -26.89
C HIS A 263 12.14 32.25 -25.77
N ILE A 264 11.74 33.35 -25.13
CA ILE A 264 12.48 33.92 -23.97
C ILE A 264 12.45 32.95 -22.78
N ALA A 265 11.29 32.37 -22.48
CA ALA A 265 11.15 31.37 -21.44
C ALA A 265 12.06 30.16 -21.70
N GLN A 266 12.11 29.67 -22.94
CA GLN A 266 12.97 28.55 -23.31
C GLN A 266 14.46 28.90 -23.23
N LYS A 267 14.84 30.13 -23.58
CA LYS A 267 16.21 30.64 -23.39
C LYS A 267 16.61 30.62 -21.92
N TYR A 268 15.76 31.12 -21.03
CA TYR A 268 16.03 31.10 -19.59
C TYR A 268 16.00 29.69 -19.00
N HIS A 269 15.11 28.83 -19.47
CA HIS A 269 15.10 27.42 -19.09
C HIS A 269 16.42 26.71 -19.46
N GLN A 270 17.00 27.00 -20.63
CA GLN A 270 18.29 26.42 -21.04
C GLN A 270 19.47 27.00 -20.24
N LEU A 271 19.43 28.29 -19.89
CA LEU A 271 20.48 28.97 -19.14
C LEU A 271 20.47 28.59 -17.66
N LEU A 272 19.28 28.48 -17.05
CA LEU A 272 19.10 28.38 -15.60
C LEU A 272 18.60 27.00 -15.16
N GLY A 273 17.75 26.35 -15.96
CA GLY A 273 17.27 24.96 -15.85
C GLY A 273 17.27 24.34 -14.45
N ASP A 274 18.13 23.33 -14.26
CA ASP A 274 18.23 22.57 -13.00
C ASP A 274 18.74 23.42 -11.83
N ASN A 275 19.60 24.43 -12.09
CA ASN A 275 20.10 25.32 -11.05
C ASN A 275 18.97 26.20 -10.50
N TYR A 276 18.10 26.74 -11.36
CA TYR A 276 16.93 27.51 -10.93
C TYR A 276 16.04 26.72 -9.99
N ARG A 277 15.72 25.47 -10.36
CA ARG A 277 14.83 24.62 -9.54
C ARG A 277 15.47 24.32 -8.19
N ASN A 278 16.76 24.00 -8.16
CA ASN A 278 17.47 23.71 -6.91
C ASN A 278 17.54 24.97 -6.03
N ASP A 279 17.89 26.13 -6.59
CA ASP A 279 17.95 27.40 -5.86
C ASP A 279 16.58 27.80 -5.29
N LEU A 280 15.51 27.60 -6.07
CA LEU A 280 14.14 27.87 -5.63
C LEU A 280 13.73 26.98 -4.46
N VAL A 281 13.98 25.68 -4.56
CA VAL A 281 13.69 24.71 -3.49
C VAL A 281 14.52 25.05 -2.25
N GLU A 282 15.81 25.34 -2.41
CA GLU A 282 16.70 25.73 -1.32
C GLU A 282 16.21 27.00 -0.61
N ALA A 283 15.82 28.03 -1.36
CA ALA A 283 15.28 29.28 -0.81
C ALA A 283 13.97 29.05 -0.02
N ILE A 284 13.05 28.22 -0.52
CA ILE A 284 11.80 27.88 0.18
C ILE A 284 12.11 27.17 1.51
N TYR A 285 13.00 26.18 1.51
CA TYR A 285 13.36 25.45 2.72
C TYR A 285 14.12 26.33 3.72
N ALA A 286 15.04 27.17 3.25
CA ALA A 286 15.77 28.11 4.09
C ALA A 286 14.81 29.08 4.81
N GLN A 287 13.85 29.63 4.08
CA GLN A 287 12.85 30.53 4.65
C GLN A 287 11.90 29.81 5.62
N ALA A 288 11.44 28.61 5.29
CA ALA A 288 10.63 27.80 6.19
C ALA A 288 11.38 27.48 7.51
N SER A 289 12.68 27.19 7.41
CA SER A 289 13.54 26.94 8.58
C SER A 289 13.70 28.21 9.42
N ALA A 290 13.96 29.37 8.80
CA ALA A 290 14.07 30.65 9.49
C ALA A 290 12.79 31.02 10.26
N LEU A 291 11.62 30.88 9.63
CA LEU A 291 10.31 31.11 10.27
C LEU A 291 10.06 30.16 11.44
N THR A 292 10.44 28.89 11.29
CA THR A 292 10.27 27.89 12.35
C THR A 292 11.18 28.18 13.54
N ASN A 293 12.45 28.50 13.30
CA ASN A 293 13.40 28.84 14.36
C ASN A 293 13.00 30.10 15.13
N ALA A 294 12.31 31.05 14.48
CA ALA A 294 11.82 32.26 15.13
C ALA A 294 10.53 32.04 15.95
N SER A 295 9.71 31.06 15.59
CA SER A 295 8.35 30.88 16.16
C SER A 295 8.16 29.63 17.01
N VAL A 296 9.09 28.66 16.97
CA VAL A 296 8.98 27.39 17.67
C VAL A 296 10.05 27.26 18.74
N SER A 297 9.64 26.95 19.97
CA SER A 297 10.54 26.51 21.02
C SER A 297 10.26 25.04 21.37
N THR A 298 11.32 24.24 21.45
CA THR A 298 11.25 22.81 21.77
C THR A 298 12.10 22.49 22.99
N ASP A 299 11.54 21.74 23.94
CA ASP A 299 12.33 21.17 25.04
C ASP A 299 12.89 19.80 24.62
N LEU A 300 14.06 19.83 23.98
CA LEU A 300 14.78 18.62 23.51
C LEU A 300 15.27 17.72 24.67
N SER A 301 15.15 18.16 25.93
CA SER A 301 15.62 17.42 27.12
C SER A 301 14.65 16.35 27.63
N ALA A 302 13.43 16.30 27.09
CA ALA A 302 12.40 15.35 27.50
C ALA A 302 12.81 13.87 27.29
N ARG A 303 12.57 13.03 28.31
CA ARG A 303 13.01 11.62 28.36
C ARG A 303 12.45 10.75 27.23
N SER A 304 11.21 10.99 26.78
CA SER A 304 10.59 10.26 25.66
C SER A 304 11.37 10.44 24.35
N PHE A 305 11.79 11.67 24.06
CA PHE A 305 12.58 12.00 22.87
C PHE A 305 13.98 11.38 22.86
N ARG A 306 14.51 11.00 24.05
CA ARG A 306 15.78 10.25 24.16
C ARG A 306 15.61 8.76 23.85
N ILE A 307 14.49 8.15 24.24
CA ILE A 307 14.23 6.72 24.01
C ILE A 307 13.96 6.48 22.52
N ASP A 308 13.09 7.28 21.91
CA ASP A 308 12.77 7.18 20.47
C ASP A 308 14.03 7.30 19.60
N ARG A 309 14.89 8.30 19.89
CA ARG A 309 16.18 8.46 19.20
C ARG A 309 17.14 7.30 19.44
N ALA A 310 17.16 6.71 20.63
CA ALA A 310 18.01 5.56 20.93
C ALA A 310 17.57 4.31 20.14
N ILE A 311 16.26 4.04 20.09
CA ILE A 311 15.68 2.95 19.32
C ILE A 311 15.93 3.19 17.82
N ASP A 312 15.62 4.38 17.30
CA ASP A 312 15.83 4.69 15.89
C ASP A 312 17.32 4.57 15.52
N ARG A 313 18.25 5.02 16.36
CA ARG A 313 19.70 4.87 16.09
C ARG A 313 20.13 3.41 15.90
N ILE A 314 19.49 2.48 16.59
CA ILE A 314 19.77 1.04 16.48
C ILE A 314 19.04 0.46 15.26
N VAL A 315 17.73 0.72 15.14
CA VAL A 315 16.85 0.16 14.11
C VAL A 315 17.20 0.69 12.71
N THR A 316 17.60 1.95 12.58
CA THR A 316 17.97 2.56 11.29
C THR A 316 19.48 2.50 11.01
N HIS A 317 20.25 1.79 11.82
CA HIS A 317 21.68 1.66 11.59
C HIS A 317 21.94 0.87 10.30
N LYS A 318 22.86 1.35 9.45
CA LYS A 318 23.18 0.74 8.16
C LYS A 318 23.53 -0.76 8.23
N PHE A 319 24.14 -1.19 9.33
CA PHE A 319 24.54 -2.59 9.53
C PHE A 319 23.58 -3.38 10.44
N TRP A 320 23.06 -2.78 11.52
CA TRP A 320 22.23 -3.48 12.51
C TRP A 320 20.74 -3.50 12.13
N GLY A 321 20.29 -2.56 11.29
CA GLY A 321 18.90 -2.47 10.85
C GLY A 321 18.42 -3.70 10.08
N PHE A 322 19.24 -4.26 9.17
CA PHE A 322 18.86 -5.46 8.42
C PHE A 322 18.78 -6.72 9.30
N PRO A 323 19.80 -7.06 10.12
CA PRO A 323 19.70 -8.18 11.05
C PRO A 323 18.51 -8.07 12.01
N ILE A 324 18.25 -6.88 12.59
CA ILE A 324 17.12 -6.67 13.50
C ILE A 324 15.79 -6.88 12.76
N MET A 325 15.69 -6.39 11.53
CA MET A 325 14.51 -6.59 10.69
C MET A 325 14.26 -8.07 10.38
N PHE A 326 15.29 -8.81 9.95
CA PHE A 326 15.15 -10.25 9.71
C PHE A 326 14.84 -11.02 10.98
N LEU A 327 15.47 -10.67 12.11
CA LEU A 327 15.22 -11.29 13.41
C LEU A 327 13.77 -11.05 13.86
N LEU A 328 13.28 -9.81 13.75
CA LEU A 328 11.92 -9.48 14.14
C LEU A 328 10.90 -10.17 13.24
N LEU A 329 11.11 -10.18 11.92
CA LEU A 329 10.25 -10.94 11.00
C LEU A 329 10.30 -12.45 11.32
N ALA A 330 11.47 -13.00 11.61
CA ALA A 330 11.63 -14.41 12.00
C ALA A 330 10.90 -14.72 13.31
N ILE A 331 10.96 -13.85 14.32
CA ILE A 331 10.20 -14.00 15.57
C ILE A 331 8.70 -13.99 15.30
N VAL A 332 8.21 -13.04 14.50
CA VAL A 332 6.78 -12.97 14.15
C VAL A 332 6.33 -14.23 13.41
N LEU A 333 7.10 -14.69 12.42
CA LEU A 333 6.80 -15.91 11.67
C LEU A 333 6.89 -17.16 12.56
N TRP A 334 7.86 -17.22 13.46
CA TRP A 334 8.02 -18.34 14.39
C TRP A 334 6.84 -18.45 15.37
N ILE A 335 6.43 -17.33 15.97
CA ILE A 335 5.23 -17.25 16.82
C ILE A 335 3.99 -17.63 16.01
N THR A 336 3.89 -17.16 14.77
CA THR A 336 2.78 -17.45 13.87
C THR A 336 2.68 -18.94 13.57
N ILE A 337 3.76 -19.58 13.11
CA ILE A 337 3.75 -20.99 12.70
C ILE A 337 3.56 -21.89 13.93
N THR A 338 4.40 -21.74 14.95
CA THR A 338 4.34 -22.58 16.15
C THR A 338 3.04 -22.37 16.93
N GLY A 339 2.61 -21.11 17.05
CA GLY A 339 1.38 -20.75 17.75
C GLY A 339 0.12 -21.15 16.99
N ALA A 340 0.16 -21.24 15.66
CA ALA A 340 -0.97 -21.67 14.85
C ALA A 340 -1.20 -23.17 14.85
N ASN A 341 -0.17 -23.99 15.05
CA ASN A 341 -0.32 -25.45 15.05
C ASN A 341 -1.39 -25.91 16.06
N TYR A 342 -1.39 -25.38 17.30
CA TYR A 342 -2.38 -25.73 18.32
C TYR A 342 -3.84 -25.47 17.91
N PRO A 343 -4.24 -24.24 17.52
CA PRO A 343 -5.59 -23.99 17.04
C PRO A 343 -5.90 -24.69 15.72
N SER A 344 -4.92 -24.92 14.84
CA SER A 344 -5.11 -25.71 13.62
C SER A 344 -5.48 -27.17 13.93
N GLU A 345 -4.78 -27.80 14.86
CA GLU A 345 -5.08 -29.16 15.36
C GLU A 345 -6.48 -29.20 15.97
N LEU A 346 -6.83 -28.26 16.85
CA LEU A 346 -8.17 -28.20 17.46
C LEU A 346 -9.30 -28.06 16.42
N LEU A 347 -9.08 -27.27 15.36
CA LEU A 347 -10.05 -27.14 14.28
C LEU A 347 -10.12 -28.40 13.42
N SER A 348 -8.97 -29.06 13.16
CA SER A 348 -8.91 -30.33 12.43
C SER A 348 -9.64 -31.44 13.20
N ASP A 349 -9.39 -31.57 14.50
CA ASP A 349 -10.06 -32.52 15.39
C ASP A 349 -11.58 -32.31 15.40
N PHE A 350 -12.03 -31.05 15.40
CA PHE A 350 -13.45 -30.73 15.37
C PHE A 350 -14.09 -31.00 13.99
N PHE A 351 -13.53 -30.44 12.92
CA PHE A 351 -14.13 -30.51 11.58
C PHE A 351 -13.93 -31.87 10.90
N VAL A 352 -12.74 -32.44 11.00
CA VAL A 352 -12.35 -33.71 10.36
C VAL A 352 -12.49 -34.88 11.33
N GLY A 353 -12.14 -34.70 12.61
CA GLY A 353 -12.24 -35.78 13.60
C GLY A 353 -13.67 -36.06 14.08
N TRP A 354 -14.48 -35.03 14.32
CA TRP A 354 -15.83 -35.19 14.87
C TRP A 354 -16.95 -34.96 13.85
N LEU A 355 -16.92 -33.84 13.13
CA LEU A 355 -18.03 -33.45 12.25
C LEU A 355 -18.06 -34.26 10.95
N TYR A 356 -16.92 -34.58 10.35
CA TYR A 356 -16.86 -35.40 9.12
C TYR A 356 -17.48 -36.80 9.32
N PRO A 357 -17.11 -37.60 10.34
CA PRO A 357 -17.76 -38.90 10.58
C PRO A 357 -19.26 -38.78 10.87
N LEU A 358 -19.67 -37.72 11.57
CA LEU A 358 -21.09 -37.44 11.83
C LEU A 358 -21.86 -37.17 10.53
N LEU A 359 -21.29 -36.37 9.62
CA LEU A 359 -21.88 -36.11 8.31
C LEU A 359 -21.94 -37.38 7.45
N LYS A 360 -20.89 -38.22 7.46
CA LYS A 360 -20.87 -39.51 6.76
C LYS A 360 -21.94 -40.46 7.28
N SER A 361 -22.00 -40.67 8.59
CA SER A 361 -23.03 -41.52 9.21
C SER A 361 -24.44 -40.98 8.97
N GLY A 362 -24.62 -39.65 9.03
CA GLY A 362 -25.88 -38.99 8.67
C GLY A 362 -26.28 -39.24 7.21
N ALA A 363 -25.34 -39.16 6.27
CA ALA A 363 -25.59 -39.46 4.86
C ALA A 363 -25.95 -40.93 4.62
N GLU A 364 -25.31 -41.85 5.34
CA GLU A 364 -25.64 -43.29 5.28
C GLU A 364 -27.05 -43.58 5.82
N THR A 365 -27.43 -42.98 6.96
CA THR A 365 -28.78 -43.14 7.53
C THR A 365 -29.88 -42.55 6.65
N LEU A 366 -29.56 -41.51 5.87
CA LEU A 366 -30.47 -40.90 4.88
C LEU A 366 -30.41 -41.60 3.50
N HIS A 367 -29.64 -42.69 3.35
CA HIS A 367 -29.44 -43.42 2.11
C HIS A 367 -28.96 -42.55 0.93
N PHE A 368 -28.05 -41.61 1.20
CA PHE A 368 -27.45 -40.82 0.13
C PHE A 368 -26.68 -41.72 -0.84
N PRO A 369 -26.79 -41.52 -2.17
CA PRO A 369 -25.94 -42.19 -3.13
C PRO A 369 -24.46 -41.93 -2.85
N TRP A 370 -23.61 -42.94 -3.08
CA TRP A 370 -22.16 -42.84 -2.84
C TRP A 370 -21.53 -41.62 -3.51
N TRP A 371 -21.97 -41.27 -4.73
CA TRP A 371 -21.45 -40.13 -5.48
C TRP A 371 -21.87 -38.78 -4.88
N LEU A 372 -23.06 -38.70 -4.28
CA LEU A 372 -23.56 -37.46 -3.67
C LEU A 372 -22.87 -37.20 -2.33
N SER A 373 -22.75 -38.26 -1.51
CA SER A 373 -22.00 -38.23 -0.27
C SER A 373 -20.53 -37.89 -0.53
N GLY A 374 -19.89 -38.56 -1.51
CA GLY A 374 -18.51 -38.27 -1.88
C GLY A 374 -18.29 -36.87 -2.44
N PHE A 375 -19.12 -36.42 -3.37
CA PHE A 375 -18.99 -35.09 -3.95
C PHE A 375 -19.12 -33.96 -2.90
N LEU A 376 -20.15 -34.03 -2.04
CA LEU A 376 -20.43 -32.98 -1.07
C LEU A 376 -19.52 -33.06 0.15
N ILE A 377 -19.31 -34.26 0.71
CA ILE A 377 -18.61 -34.46 1.97
C ILE A 377 -17.10 -34.65 1.73
N ASP A 378 -16.71 -35.56 0.85
CA ASP A 378 -15.30 -35.86 0.61
C ASP A 378 -14.61 -34.81 -0.26
N GLY A 379 -15.33 -34.28 -1.24
CA GLY A 379 -14.83 -33.23 -2.13
C GLY A 379 -14.93 -31.83 -1.53
N ILE A 380 -16.15 -31.28 -1.48
CA ILE A 380 -16.37 -29.87 -1.12
C ILE A 380 -16.05 -29.61 0.36
N TYR A 381 -16.64 -30.39 1.27
CA TYR A 381 -16.53 -30.13 2.70
C TYR A 381 -15.09 -30.32 3.19
N LEU A 382 -14.44 -31.47 2.94
CA LEU A 382 -13.06 -31.69 3.39
C LEU A 382 -12.06 -30.67 2.83
N ALA A 383 -12.17 -30.30 1.55
CA ALA A 383 -11.30 -29.27 0.98
C ALA A 383 -11.52 -27.90 1.67
N THR A 384 -12.77 -27.57 1.99
CA THR A 384 -13.10 -26.31 2.67
C THR A 384 -12.61 -26.30 4.11
N THR A 385 -12.82 -27.40 4.85
CA THR A 385 -12.38 -27.51 6.23
C THR A 385 -10.87 -27.56 6.34
N TRP A 386 -10.17 -28.19 5.39
CA TRP A 386 -8.71 -28.15 5.32
C TRP A 386 -8.18 -26.72 5.22
N VAL A 387 -8.74 -25.93 4.29
CA VAL A 387 -8.38 -24.53 4.13
C VAL A 387 -8.69 -23.75 5.42
N ILE A 388 -9.83 -23.98 6.05
CA ILE A 388 -10.18 -23.32 7.32
C ILE A 388 -9.18 -23.68 8.43
N SER A 389 -8.93 -24.97 8.66
CA SER A 389 -8.07 -25.45 9.75
C SER A 389 -6.61 -25.01 9.56
N VAL A 390 -6.08 -25.03 8.34
CA VAL A 390 -4.66 -24.74 8.06
C VAL A 390 -4.41 -23.23 7.83
N MET A 391 -5.31 -22.51 7.15
CA MET A 391 -5.06 -21.12 6.75
C MET A 391 -5.49 -20.10 7.82
N LEU A 392 -6.61 -20.33 8.52
CA LEU A 392 -7.19 -19.35 9.44
C LEU A 392 -6.26 -19.04 10.63
N PRO A 393 -5.73 -20.03 11.38
CA PRO A 393 -5.02 -19.72 12.61
C PRO A 393 -3.71 -18.94 12.42
N PRO A 394 -2.83 -19.28 11.46
CA PRO A 394 -1.63 -18.47 11.26
C PRO A 394 -1.95 -17.06 10.76
N MET A 395 -3.00 -16.85 9.95
CA MET A 395 -3.41 -15.49 9.57
C MET A 395 -3.98 -14.70 10.75
N ALA A 396 -4.76 -15.37 11.61
CA ALA A 396 -5.33 -14.79 12.83
C ALA A 396 -4.26 -14.35 13.84
N ILE A 397 -3.06 -14.94 13.81
CA ILE A 397 -1.92 -14.53 14.64
C ILE A 397 -1.05 -13.50 13.91
N PHE A 398 -0.74 -13.75 12.64
CA PHE A 398 0.18 -12.91 11.86
C PHE A 398 -0.32 -11.49 11.68
N PHE A 399 -1.59 -11.31 11.26
CA PHE A 399 -2.09 -9.96 10.96
C PHE A 399 -2.18 -9.07 12.21
N PRO A 400 -2.68 -9.53 13.37
CA PRO A 400 -2.62 -8.71 14.58
C PRO A 400 -1.19 -8.36 14.98
N LEU A 401 -0.25 -9.31 15.00
CA LEU A 401 1.15 -9.01 15.32
C LEU A 401 1.76 -7.99 14.37
N PHE A 402 1.52 -8.15 13.06
CA PHE A 402 2.00 -7.21 12.06
C PHE A 402 1.37 -5.82 12.20
N THR A 403 0.07 -5.75 12.50
CA THR A 403 -0.64 -4.49 12.71
C THR A 403 -0.16 -3.79 13.99
N LEU A 404 0.19 -4.54 15.05
CA LEU A 404 0.82 -3.97 16.25
C LEU A 404 2.19 -3.35 15.94
N LEU A 405 2.99 -3.99 15.09
CA LEU A 405 4.28 -3.44 14.63
C LEU A 405 4.11 -2.21 13.74
N GLU A 406 3.03 -2.17 12.95
CA GLU A 406 2.61 -1.01 12.16
C GLU A 406 2.23 0.16 13.06
N ASP A 407 1.32 -0.06 14.02
CA ASP A 407 0.84 0.93 14.99
C ASP A 407 1.96 1.47 15.88
N PHE A 408 2.91 0.61 16.25
CA PHE A 408 4.11 1.02 17.00
C PHE A 408 5.00 1.97 16.18
N GLY A 409 4.95 1.92 14.85
CA GLY A 409 5.76 2.75 13.97
C GLY A 409 7.06 2.09 13.51
N TYR A 410 7.25 0.79 13.75
CA TYR A 410 8.45 0.05 13.32
C TYR A 410 8.51 -0.12 11.79
N LEU A 411 7.38 -0.44 11.16
CA LEU A 411 7.29 -0.70 9.72
C LEU A 411 7.84 0.47 8.85
N PRO A 412 7.48 1.75 9.09
CA PRO A 412 8.10 2.87 8.39
C PRO A 412 9.65 2.88 8.42
N ARG A 413 10.28 2.47 9.53
CA ARG A 413 11.75 2.38 9.63
C ARG A 413 12.31 1.25 8.76
N VAL A 414 11.61 0.13 8.70
CA VAL A 414 11.94 -1.00 7.80
C VAL A 414 11.91 -0.53 6.33
N ALA A 415 10.85 0.18 5.94
CA ALA A 415 10.74 0.74 4.59
C ALA A 415 11.89 1.71 4.29
N PHE A 416 12.27 2.55 5.24
CA PHE A 416 13.41 3.47 5.12
C PHE A 416 14.74 2.72 4.91
N ASN A 417 15.02 1.68 5.71
CA ASN A 417 16.25 0.89 5.58
C ASN A 417 16.36 0.19 4.22
N LEU A 418 15.24 -0.28 3.68
CA LEU A 418 15.17 -1.00 2.42
C LEU A 418 15.05 -0.10 1.19
N ASP A 419 14.73 1.18 1.35
CA ASP A 419 14.47 2.10 0.23
C ASP A 419 15.64 2.15 -0.76
N LYS A 420 16.88 2.21 -0.27
CA LYS A 420 18.07 2.21 -1.14
C LYS A 420 18.16 0.96 -2.02
N LEU A 421 17.75 -0.20 -1.51
CA LEU A 421 17.78 -1.47 -2.26
C LEU A 421 16.65 -1.52 -3.29
N PHE A 422 15.42 -1.15 -2.90
CA PHE A 422 14.29 -1.09 -3.82
C PHE A 422 14.48 -0.06 -4.93
N ARG A 423 15.00 1.13 -4.61
CA ARG A 423 15.28 2.18 -5.60
C ARG A 423 16.27 1.74 -6.67
N ARG A 424 17.29 0.95 -6.29
CA ARG A 424 18.23 0.37 -7.27
C ARG A 424 17.56 -0.62 -8.23
N ALA A 425 16.51 -1.30 -7.78
CA ALA A 425 15.69 -2.18 -8.60
C ALA A 425 14.56 -1.44 -9.36
N GLY A 426 14.47 -0.11 -9.27
CA GLY A 426 13.41 0.68 -9.90
C GLY A 426 12.05 0.55 -9.21
N ALA A 427 12.06 0.30 -7.90
CA ALA A 427 10.91 0.16 -7.01
C ALA A 427 10.97 1.15 -5.83
N HIS A 428 9.89 1.24 -5.06
CA HIS A 428 9.75 2.15 -3.90
C HIS A 428 9.97 1.41 -2.58
N GLY A 429 10.63 2.02 -1.58
CA GLY A 429 10.84 1.41 -0.26
C GLY A 429 9.57 0.92 0.47
N LYS A 430 8.39 1.49 0.18
CA LYS A 430 7.10 1.01 0.72
C LYS A 430 6.75 -0.41 0.25
N GLN A 431 7.31 -0.89 -0.87
CA GLN A 431 7.18 -2.27 -1.34
C GLN A 431 7.72 -3.28 -0.33
N ALA A 432 8.69 -2.90 0.50
CA ALA A 432 9.13 -3.74 1.61
C ALA A 432 7.97 -4.14 2.53
N LEU A 433 7.07 -3.20 2.83
CA LEU A 433 5.94 -3.42 3.74
C LEU A 433 4.91 -4.37 3.14
N THR A 434 4.61 -4.18 1.86
CA THR A 434 3.65 -5.01 1.12
C THR A 434 4.17 -6.44 0.99
N MET A 435 5.47 -6.57 0.73
CA MET A 435 6.18 -7.84 0.64
C MET A 435 6.24 -8.55 2.02
N SER A 436 6.51 -7.81 3.09
CA SER A 436 6.44 -8.34 4.46
C SER A 436 5.05 -8.89 4.78
N MET A 437 3.98 -8.19 4.38
CA MET A 437 2.61 -8.68 4.52
C MET A 437 2.32 -9.91 3.63
N GLY A 438 2.99 -10.01 2.47
CA GLY A 438 2.95 -11.16 1.56
C GLY A 438 3.39 -12.48 2.20
N PHE A 439 4.40 -12.45 3.10
CA PHE A 439 4.82 -13.65 3.85
C PHE A 439 3.67 -14.26 4.69
N GLY A 440 2.74 -13.44 5.18
CA GLY A 440 1.49 -13.94 5.75
C GLY A 440 0.54 -14.41 4.66
N CYS A 441 0.10 -13.49 3.79
CA CYS A 441 -0.79 -13.80 2.68
C CYS A 441 -0.53 -12.89 1.49
N ASN A 442 -0.27 -13.46 0.31
CA ASN A 442 -0.03 -12.70 -0.91
C ASN A 442 -1.25 -11.83 -1.32
N ALA A 443 -2.48 -12.27 -1.05
CA ALA A 443 -3.67 -11.47 -1.32
C ALA A 443 -3.70 -10.19 -0.46
N ALA A 444 -3.37 -10.30 0.83
CA ALA A 444 -3.33 -9.15 1.72
C ALA A 444 -2.17 -8.21 1.37
N GLY A 445 -1.00 -8.76 1.03
CA GLY A 445 0.13 -7.96 0.54
C GLY A 445 -0.18 -7.19 -0.75
N VAL A 446 -0.98 -7.77 -1.67
CA VAL A 446 -1.46 -7.06 -2.87
C VAL A 446 -2.40 -5.90 -2.48
N VAL A 447 -3.33 -6.08 -1.54
CA VAL A 447 -4.18 -4.98 -1.05
C VAL A 447 -3.34 -3.88 -0.39
N ALA A 448 -2.30 -4.24 0.37
CA ALA A 448 -1.43 -3.28 1.02
C ALA A 448 -0.65 -2.39 0.05
N THR A 449 -0.54 -2.76 -1.23
CA THR A 449 0.11 -1.90 -2.25
C THR A 449 -0.57 -0.54 -2.45
N ARG A 450 -1.78 -0.34 -1.92
CA ARG A 450 -2.46 0.96 -1.85
C ARG A 450 -1.66 2.05 -1.14
N ILE A 451 -0.69 1.70 -0.30
CA ILE A 451 0.20 2.68 0.33
C ILE A 451 1.20 3.33 -0.65
N ILE A 452 1.40 2.74 -1.83
CA ILE A 452 2.31 3.20 -2.87
C ILE A 452 1.55 4.15 -3.79
N ASN A 453 1.96 5.42 -3.81
CA ASN A 453 1.25 6.48 -4.54
C ASN A 453 1.46 6.38 -6.06
N SER A 454 2.66 5.98 -6.50
CA SER A 454 2.98 5.84 -7.93
C SER A 454 2.27 4.63 -8.52
N PRO A 455 1.40 4.80 -9.55
CA PRO A 455 0.69 3.67 -10.17
C PRO A 455 1.64 2.61 -10.76
N ARG A 456 2.78 3.06 -11.29
CA ARG A 456 3.83 2.19 -11.85
C ARG A 456 4.48 1.33 -10.78
N GLU A 457 4.94 1.95 -9.70
CA GLU A 457 5.63 1.25 -8.61
C GLU A 457 4.63 0.35 -7.84
N LYS A 458 3.37 0.79 -7.70
CA LYS A 458 2.27 -0.03 -7.17
C LYS A 458 2.14 -1.32 -7.99
N LEU A 459 2.12 -1.23 -9.32
CA LEU A 459 1.99 -2.39 -10.18
C LEU A 459 3.20 -3.35 -10.09
N ILE A 460 4.42 -2.83 -9.99
CA ILE A 460 5.63 -3.64 -9.75
C ILE A 460 5.49 -4.39 -8.43
N ALA A 461 5.07 -3.71 -7.37
CA ALA A 461 4.85 -4.32 -6.05
C ALA A 461 3.77 -5.41 -6.11
N ILE A 462 2.66 -5.19 -6.83
CA ILE A 462 1.59 -6.18 -7.02
C ILE A 462 2.13 -7.46 -7.68
N ILE A 463 2.88 -7.34 -8.78
CA ILE A 463 3.39 -8.50 -9.54
C ILE A 463 4.44 -9.26 -8.74
N THR A 464 5.35 -8.55 -8.08
CA THR A 464 6.47 -9.15 -7.35
C THR A 464 6.09 -9.72 -5.99
N ASN A 465 4.92 -9.36 -5.44
CA ASN A 465 4.47 -9.88 -4.15
C ASN A 465 4.35 -11.41 -4.12
N ASN A 466 4.08 -12.06 -5.26
CA ASN A 466 3.99 -13.52 -5.36
C ASN A 466 5.31 -14.25 -5.00
N PHE A 467 6.46 -13.60 -5.12
CA PHE A 467 7.75 -14.18 -4.74
C PHE A 467 7.98 -14.19 -3.22
N SER A 468 7.09 -13.57 -2.44
CA SER A 468 7.04 -13.73 -0.99
C SER A 468 6.43 -15.09 -0.66
N LEU A 469 7.11 -15.85 0.18
CA LEU A 469 6.65 -17.18 0.57
C LEU A 469 5.48 -17.03 1.55
N CYS A 470 4.25 -17.16 1.05
CA CYS A 470 3.05 -17.01 1.87
C CYS A 470 2.80 -18.24 2.75
N ASN A 471 1.93 -18.10 3.75
CA ASN A 471 1.52 -19.16 4.68
C ASN A 471 1.26 -20.51 3.99
N GLY A 472 0.44 -20.54 2.93
CA GLY A 472 0.12 -21.78 2.22
C GLY A 472 1.29 -22.49 1.53
N ARG A 473 2.47 -21.86 1.41
CA ARG A 473 3.68 -22.46 0.82
C ARG A 473 4.69 -22.93 1.88
N TRP A 474 4.65 -22.42 3.11
CA TRP A 474 5.59 -22.82 4.16
C TRP A 474 5.54 -24.32 4.50
N PRO A 475 4.37 -24.96 4.68
CA PRO A 475 4.30 -26.39 4.98
C PRO A 475 4.98 -27.25 3.92
N THR A 476 4.81 -26.90 2.63
CA THR A 476 5.48 -27.60 1.53
C THR A 476 7.00 -27.48 1.64
N GLN A 477 7.53 -26.28 1.90
CA GLN A 477 8.97 -26.09 2.04
C GLN A 477 9.54 -26.84 3.24
N ILE A 478 8.86 -26.77 4.39
CA ILE A 478 9.30 -27.42 5.63
C ILE A 478 9.28 -28.93 5.46
N LEU A 479 8.18 -29.51 4.98
CA LEU A 479 8.04 -30.96 4.79
C LEU A 479 9.12 -31.52 3.85
N ILE A 480 9.29 -30.92 2.67
CA ILE A 480 10.21 -31.42 1.66
C ILE A 480 11.67 -31.22 2.09
N ALA A 481 12.00 -30.11 2.75
CA ALA A 481 13.32 -29.90 3.31
C ALA A 481 13.64 -30.94 4.39
N THR A 482 12.71 -31.22 5.30
CA THR A 482 12.90 -32.19 6.38
C THR A 482 13.09 -33.62 5.85
N LEU A 483 12.26 -34.05 4.89
CA LEU A 483 12.30 -35.41 4.37
C LEU A 483 13.53 -35.66 3.48
N PHE A 484 13.83 -34.78 2.53
CA PHE A 484 14.86 -35.07 1.53
C PHE A 484 16.22 -34.43 1.82
N ILE A 485 16.25 -33.21 2.34
CA ILE A 485 17.51 -32.49 2.58
C ILE A 485 18.04 -32.81 3.99
N GLY A 486 17.16 -32.81 4.98
CA GLY A 486 17.47 -33.18 6.36
C GLY A 486 17.96 -34.64 6.48
N ALA A 487 17.51 -35.53 5.58
CA ALA A 487 17.96 -36.91 5.54
C ALA A 487 19.40 -37.10 5.03
N LEU A 488 20.00 -36.09 4.37
CA LEU A 488 21.38 -36.17 3.85
C LEU A 488 22.44 -36.09 4.95
N VAL A 489 22.05 -35.67 6.15
CA VAL A 489 22.97 -35.33 7.24
C VAL A 489 22.58 -36.12 8.50
N PRO A 490 23.52 -36.48 9.38
CA PRO A 490 23.19 -37.15 10.64
C PRO A 490 22.03 -36.48 11.40
N LYS A 491 21.20 -37.29 12.08
CA LYS A 491 19.96 -36.85 12.76
C LYS A 491 20.12 -35.61 13.65
N GLN A 492 21.30 -35.41 14.25
CA GLN A 492 21.62 -34.26 15.10
C GLN A 492 21.59 -32.92 14.36
N TRP A 493 21.94 -32.90 13.07
CA TRP A 493 22.02 -31.70 12.23
C TRP A 493 20.86 -31.57 11.25
N SER A 494 20.05 -32.61 11.08
CA SER A 494 18.92 -32.66 10.15
C SER A 494 17.98 -31.45 10.29
N GLY A 495 17.62 -31.07 11.53
CA GLY A 495 16.78 -29.90 11.80
C GLY A 495 17.41 -28.58 11.33
N THR A 496 18.68 -28.36 11.65
CA THR A 496 19.42 -27.15 11.27
C THR A 496 19.57 -27.02 9.75
N VAL A 497 19.90 -28.11 9.07
CA VAL A 497 20.09 -28.12 7.60
C VAL A 497 18.76 -27.90 6.88
N SER A 498 17.68 -28.52 7.36
CA SER A 498 16.33 -28.29 6.82
C SER A 498 15.91 -26.83 6.99
N MET A 499 16.13 -26.25 8.18
CA MET A 499 15.85 -24.84 8.44
C MET A 499 16.65 -23.91 7.50
N LEU A 500 17.95 -24.16 7.31
CA LEU A 500 18.79 -23.39 6.40
C LEU A 500 18.33 -23.50 4.94
N ALA A 501 17.88 -24.68 4.50
CA ALA A 501 17.34 -24.87 3.17
C ALA A 501 16.07 -24.03 2.95
N VAL A 502 15.14 -24.03 3.91
CA VAL A 502 13.92 -23.22 3.84
C VAL A 502 14.24 -21.71 3.85
N ILE A 503 15.15 -21.26 4.71
CA ILE A 503 15.64 -19.87 4.71
C ILE A 503 16.28 -19.51 3.36
N GLY A 504 17.05 -20.43 2.77
CA GLY A 504 17.64 -20.28 1.45
C GLY A 504 16.59 -20.02 0.37
N ILE A 505 15.49 -20.79 0.36
CA ILE A 505 14.36 -20.57 -0.56
C ILE A 505 13.68 -19.22 -0.31
N ALA A 506 13.46 -18.83 0.95
CA ALA A 506 12.88 -17.53 1.27
C ALA A 506 13.76 -16.36 0.76
N ILE A 507 15.08 -16.44 0.95
CA ILE A 507 16.04 -15.46 0.41
C ILE A 507 16.02 -15.46 -1.12
N LEU A 508 15.95 -16.64 -1.75
CA LEU A 508 15.82 -16.75 -3.20
C LEU A 508 14.57 -16.03 -3.72
N GLY A 509 13.45 -16.14 -3.01
CA GLY A 509 12.22 -15.38 -3.29
C GLY A 509 12.45 -13.86 -3.24
N ILE A 510 13.17 -13.37 -2.24
CA ILE A 510 13.55 -11.95 -2.14
C ILE A 510 14.41 -11.53 -3.33
N ILE A 511 15.38 -12.36 -3.74
CA ILE A 511 16.22 -12.09 -4.91
C ILE A 511 15.37 -12.03 -6.20
N PHE A 512 14.44 -12.96 -6.41
CA PHE A 512 13.53 -12.94 -7.56
C PHE A 512 12.60 -11.72 -7.57
N SER A 513 12.16 -11.25 -6.40
CA SER A 513 11.39 -10.01 -6.25
C SER A 513 12.19 -8.80 -6.73
N PHE A 514 13.45 -8.66 -6.31
CA PHE A 514 14.34 -7.58 -6.78
C PHE A 514 14.67 -7.71 -8.27
N PHE A 515 14.99 -8.92 -8.75
CA PHE A 515 15.27 -9.18 -10.16
C PHE A 515 14.08 -8.80 -11.05
N THR A 516 12.87 -9.20 -10.66
CA THR A 516 11.66 -8.90 -11.43
C THR A 516 11.29 -7.43 -11.36
N SER A 517 11.48 -6.77 -10.22
CA SER A 517 11.31 -5.32 -10.09
C SER A 517 12.23 -4.57 -11.05
N TRP A 518 13.49 -4.98 -11.12
CA TRP A 518 14.49 -4.43 -12.04
C TRP A 518 14.13 -4.70 -13.52
N LEU A 519 13.71 -5.93 -13.83
CA LEU A 519 13.34 -6.29 -15.20
C LEU A 519 12.12 -5.49 -15.69
N LEU A 520 11.07 -5.41 -14.87
CA LEU A 520 9.84 -4.70 -15.22
C LEU A 520 10.05 -3.20 -15.33
N SER A 521 10.83 -2.60 -14.42
CA SER A 521 11.11 -1.16 -14.42
C SER A 521 11.91 -0.70 -15.63
N ARG A 522 12.73 -1.57 -16.25
CA ARG A 522 13.49 -1.26 -17.47
C ARG A 522 12.78 -1.60 -18.77
N THR A 523 11.79 -2.50 -18.76
CA THR A 523 11.15 -3.02 -19.97
C THR A 523 9.73 -2.48 -20.16
N LEU A 524 8.75 -3.08 -19.48
CA LEU A 524 7.32 -2.86 -19.67
C LEU A 524 6.78 -1.63 -18.95
N LEU A 525 7.45 -1.21 -17.87
CA LEU A 525 7.03 -0.12 -17.01
C LEU A 525 8.14 0.92 -16.95
N LYS A 526 8.32 1.74 -18.00
CA LYS A 526 9.29 2.85 -18.05
C LYS A 526 8.65 4.15 -17.54
N GLY A 527 9.43 5.02 -16.89
CA GLY A 527 8.95 6.31 -16.35
C GLY A 527 9.92 6.92 -15.33
N GLU A 528 9.59 8.09 -14.81
CA GLU A 528 10.35 8.77 -13.75
C GLU A 528 10.04 8.16 -12.37
N SER A 529 11.02 8.16 -11.46
CA SER A 529 10.86 7.64 -10.09
C SER A 529 10.09 8.63 -9.23
N SER A 530 9.16 8.15 -8.40
CA SER A 530 8.46 9.04 -7.47
C SER A 530 9.41 9.59 -6.40
N PHE A 531 9.25 10.85 -5.98
CA PHE A 531 10.03 11.41 -4.88
C PHE A 531 9.65 10.72 -3.58
N PHE A 532 10.63 10.07 -2.94
CA PHE A 532 10.44 9.41 -1.67
C PHE A 532 10.41 10.44 -0.53
N VAL A 533 9.22 10.84 -0.10
CA VAL A 533 9.04 11.56 1.16
C VAL A 533 8.31 10.63 2.13
N LEU A 534 9.07 9.82 2.87
CA LEU A 534 8.51 8.99 3.93
C LEU A 534 8.56 9.75 5.25
N GLU A 535 7.39 10.12 5.74
CA GLU A 535 7.22 10.54 7.12
C GLU A 535 7.48 9.35 8.04
N LEU A 536 8.51 9.44 8.88
CA LEU A 536 8.67 8.52 10.00
C LEU A 536 7.69 8.98 11.10
N PRO A 537 6.57 8.29 11.37
CA PRO A 537 5.65 8.67 12.44
C PRO A 537 6.36 8.52 13.81
N PRO A 538 5.99 9.29 14.84
CA PRO A 538 6.48 9.06 16.19
C PRO A 538 6.08 7.65 16.68
N TYR A 539 6.83 7.08 17.62
CA TYR A 539 6.44 5.82 18.25
C TYR A 539 5.14 6.04 19.04
N ARG A 540 4.13 5.21 18.79
CA ARG A 540 2.84 5.28 19.48
C ARG A 540 2.59 3.96 20.21
N PRO A 541 2.14 3.98 21.48
CA PRO A 541 1.77 2.74 22.16
C PRO A 541 0.56 2.12 21.43
N PRO A 542 0.62 0.84 21.03
CA PRO A 542 -0.45 0.23 20.26
C PRO A 542 -1.69 0.00 21.13
N ARG A 543 -2.88 0.19 20.54
CA ARG A 543 -4.16 -0.08 21.22
C ARG A 543 -4.50 -1.57 21.09
N PHE A 544 -3.79 -2.40 21.86
CA PHE A 544 -3.76 -3.86 21.72
C PHE A 544 -5.12 -4.52 21.40
N PHE A 545 -6.15 -4.28 22.22
CA PHE A 545 -7.47 -4.89 22.02
C PHE A 545 -8.21 -4.39 20.78
N GLN A 546 -8.12 -3.08 20.50
CA GLN A 546 -8.74 -2.48 19.32
C GLN A 546 -8.09 -3.05 18.05
N THR A 547 -6.75 -3.08 18.01
CA THR A 547 -5.97 -3.59 16.88
C THR A 547 -6.20 -5.08 16.65
N LEU A 548 -6.32 -5.88 17.71
CA LEU A 548 -6.62 -7.31 17.60
C LEU A 548 -8.00 -7.55 16.97
N TYR A 549 -9.03 -6.84 17.45
CA TYR A 549 -10.39 -6.98 16.95
C TYR A 549 -10.53 -6.56 15.48
N THR A 550 -10.03 -5.37 15.13
CA THR A 550 -10.13 -4.86 13.76
C THR A 550 -9.32 -5.71 12.79
N SER A 551 -8.12 -6.16 13.17
CA SER A 551 -7.27 -6.97 12.31
C SER A 551 -7.90 -8.35 12.03
N LEU A 552 -8.49 -9.00 13.04
CA LEU A 552 -9.17 -10.29 12.87
C LEU A 552 -10.39 -10.20 11.95
N ILE A 553 -11.26 -9.21 12.17
CA ILE A 553 -12.51 -9.11 11.41
C ILE A 553 -12.28 -8.52 10.02
N ASP A 554 -11.61 -7.37 9.94
CA ASP A 554 -11.51 -6.60 8.71
C ASP A 554 -10.45 -7.17 7.75
N ARG A 555 -9.45 -7.91 8.25
CA ARG A 555 -8.38 -8.48 7.42
C ARG A 555 -8.45 -10.01 7.32
N THR A 556 -8.57 -10.73 8.43
CA THR A 556 -8.50 -12.21 8.41
C THR A 556 -9.77 -12.84 7.83
N LEU A 557 -10.95 -12.51 8.37
CA LEU A 557 -12.21 -13.16 7.96
C LEU A 557 -12.60 -12.86 6.51
N ILE A 558 -12.40 -11.62 6.04
CA ILE A 558 -12.72 -11.25 4.65
C ILE A 558 -11.85 -12.03 3.65
N VAL A 559 -10.56 -12.23 3.96
CA VAL A 559 -9.66 -12.99 3.10
C VAL A 559 -9.98 -14.48 3.17
N LEU A 560 -10.29 -15.01 4.36
CA LEU A 560 -10.71 -16.40 4.54
C LEU A 560 -11.98 -16.71 3.74
N TRP A 561 -12.99 -15.84 3.79
CA TRP A 561 -14.22 -16.02 3.02
C TRP A 561 -13.95 -16.17 1.52
N ARG A 562 -13.05 -15.35 0.97
CA ARG A 562 -12.64 -15.48 -0.43
C ARG A 562 -11.94 -16.80 -0.70
N ALA A 563 -11.06 -17.26 0.19
CA ALA A 563 -10.38 -18.54 0.06
C ALA A 563 -11.38 -19.71 0.03
N ILE A 564 -12.36 -19.71 0.94
CA ILE A 564 -13.43 -20.73 1.00
C ILE A 564 -14.23 -20.78 -0.31
N VAL A 565 -14.64 -19.62 -0.83
CA VAL A 565 -15.41 -19.54 -2.09
C VAL A 565 -14.65 -20.14 -3.27
N PHE A 566 -13.32 -20.05 -3.31
CA PHE A 566 -12.51 -20.68 -4.35
C PHE A 566 -12.14 -22.15 -4.03
N ALA A 567 -11.98 -22.51 -2.77
CA ALA A 567 -11.57 -23.85 -2.33
C ALA A 567 -12.68 -24.90 -2.51
N ALA A 568 -13.94 -24.55 -2.23
CA ALA A 568 -15.07 -25.47 -2.35
C ALA A 568 -15.23 -26.05 -3.78
N PRO A 569 -15.25 -25.23 -4.86
CA PRO A 569 -15.22 -25.73 -6.23
C PRO A 569 -13.96 -26.52 -6.58
N ALA A 570 -12.81 -26.18 -5.98
CA ALA A 570 -11.57 -26.93 -6.19
C ALA A 570 -11.71 -28.37 -5.68
N GLY A 571 -12.19 -28.54 -4.44
CA GLY A 571 -12.44 -29.85 -3.85
C GLY A 571 -13.43 -30.68 -4.65
N ALA A 572 -14.50 -30.04 -5.15
CA ALA A 572 -15.45 -30.67 -6.07
C ALA A 572 -14.75 -31.21 -7.33
N ILE A 573 -13.90 -30.40 -7.97
CA ILE A 573 -13.17 -30.80 -9.18
C ILE A 573 -12.19 -31.93 -8.87
N ILE A 574 -11.43 -31.85 -7.77
CA ILE A 574 -10.50 -32.90 -7.33
C ILE A 574 -11.23 -34.23 -7.18
N TRP A 575 -12.37 -34.22 -6.47
CA TRP A 575 -13.15 -35.42 -6.25
C TRP A 575 -13.68 -36.01 -7.57
N LEU A 576 -14.18 -35.16 -8.48
CA LEU A 576 -14.71 -35.59 -9.78
C LEU A 576 -13.63 -36.23 -10.66
N ILE A 577 -12.43 -35.64 -10.75
CA ILE A 577 -11.36 -36.21 -11.59
C ILE A 577 -10.82 -37.54 -11.03
N CYS A 578 -10.88 -37.74 -9.73
CA CYS A 578 -10.44 -38.98 -9.07
C CYS A 578 -11.48 -40.10 -9.14
N ASN A 579 -12.78 -39.78 -9.17
CA ASN A 579 -13.85 -40.76 -9.09
C ASN A 579 -14.55 -41.05 -10.44
N ILE A 580 -14.53 -40.12 -11.40
CA ILE A 580 -15.07 -40.37 -12.73
C ILE A 580 -14.07 -41.20 -13.54
N GLN A 581 -14.53 -42.36 -14.00
CA GLN A 581 -13.73 -43.29 -14.80
C GLN A 581 -14.02 -43.14 -16.30
N ILE A 582 -12.97 -43.15 -17.11
CA ILE A 582 -13.04 -43.27 -18.57
C ILE A 582 -12.37 -44.58 -18.95
N GLY A 583 -13.17 -45.57 -19.33
CA GLY A 583 -12.70 -46.94 -19.55
C GLY A 583 -12.40 -47.64 -18.22
N SER A 584 -11.15 -48.09 -18.03
CA SER A 584 -10.69 -48.79 -16.82
C SER A 584 -9.92 -47.93 -15.83
N GLN A 585 -9.73 -46.63 -16.12
CA GLN A 585 -8.93 -45.72 -15.29
C GLN A 585 -9.67 -44.41 -14.99
N PRO A 586 -9.44 -43.80 -13.81
CA PRO A 586 -9.93 -42.46 -13.50
C PRO A 586 -9.36 -41.39 -14.45
N ILE A 587 -10.09 -40.29 -14.63
CA ILE A 587 -9.64 -39.11 -15.39
C ILE A 587 -8.29 -38.60 -14.87
N ALA A 588 -8.09 -38.62 -13.55
CA ALA A 588 -6.85 -38.18 -12.94
C ALA A 588 -5.62 -38.99 -13.42
N LEU A 589 -5.72 -40.31 -13.62
CA LEU A 589 -4.61 -41.11 -14.15
C LEU A 589 -4.30 -40.76 -15.61
N TRP A 590 -5.32 -40.55 -16.44
CA TRP A 590 -5.14 -40.07 -17.81
C TRP A 590 -4.40 -38.74 -17.86
N LEU A 591 -4.77 -37.79 -16.98
CA LEU A 591 -4.11 -36.50 -16.87
C LEU A 591 -2.68 -36.61 -16.34
N ILE A 592 -2.43 -37.45 -15.34
CA ILE A 592 -1.08 -37.72 -14.82
C ILE A 592 -0.18 -38.22 -15.95
N HIS A 593 -0.60 -39.26 -16.68
CA HIS A 593 0.20 -39.82 -17.78
C HIS A 593 0.41 -38.81 -18.93
N GLY A 594 -0.57 -37.94 -19.19
CA GLY A 594 -0.43 -36.87 -20.18
C GLY A 594 0.55 -35.76 -19.78
N LEU A 595 0.61 -35.44 -18.48
CA LEU A 595 1.51 -34.41 -17.93
C LEU A 595 2.91 -34.95 -17.60
N ASP A 596 3.06 -36.26 -17.41
CA ASP A 596 4.30 -36.88 -16.98
C ASP A 596 5.51 -36.60 -17.90
N PRO A 597 5.39 -36.61 -19.24
CA PRO A 597 6.49 -36.23 -20.12
C PRO A 597 6.99 -34.81 -19.89
N ILE A 598 6.09 -33.87 -19.60
CA ILE A 598 6.42 -32.48 -19.27
C ILE A 598 7.05 -32.41 -17.89
N GLY A 599 6.50 -33.14 -16.92
CA GLY A 599 7.01 -33.25 -15.56
C GLY A 599 8.47 -33.71 -15.55
N ILE A 600 8.75 -34.86 -16.15
CA ILE A 600 10.10 -35.44 -16.22
C ILE A 600 11.08 -34.50 -16.95
N PHE A 601 10.59 -33.75 -17.95
CA PHE A 601 11.41 -32.80 -18.70
C PHE A 601 11.94 -31.65 -17.81
N ILE A 602 11.14 -31.18 -16.86
CA ILE A 602 11.52 -30.14 -15.88
C ILE A 602 12.00 -30.72 -14.54
N GLY A 603 12.10 -32.05 -14.41
CA GLY A 603 12.54 -32.76 -13.21
C GLY A 603 11.51 -32.80 -12.07
N LEU A 604 10.24 -32.79 -12.43
CA LEU A 604 9.08 -33.13 -11.60
C LEU A 604 8.42 -34.41 -12.16
N ASN A 605 7.17 -34.69 -11.79
CA ASN A 605 6.37 -35.78 -12.36
C ASN A 605 4.94 -35.30 -12.69
N GLY A 606 4.16 -36.13 -13.38
CA GLY A 606 2.78 -35.82 -13.76
C GLY A 606 1.85 -35.57 -12.57
N VAL A 607 2.10 -36.24 -11.44
CA VAL A 607 1.33 -36.07 -10.19
C VAL A 607 1.50 -34.66 -9.62
N ILE A 608 2.74 -34.19 -9.49
CA ILE A 608 3.04 -32.83 -8.99
C ILE A 608 2.39 -31.79 -9.90
N LEU A 609 2.55 -31.93 -11.22
CA LEU A 609 1.97 -30.98 -12.17
C LEU A 609 0.45 -30.93 -12.10
N LEU A 610 -0.22 -32.09 -12.05
CA LEU A 610 -1.67 -32.13 -11.91
C LEU A 610 -2.12 -31.49 -10.60
N ALA A 611 -1.43 -31.78 -9.48
CA ALA A 611 -1.74 -31.19 -8.20
C ALA A 611 -1.66 -29.66 -8.24
N TYR A 612 -0.61 -29.08 -8.83
CA TYR A 612 -0.48 -27.61 -8.97
C TYR A 612 -1.51 -26.98 -9.92
N ILE A 613 -2.04 -27.73 -10.89
CA ILE A 613 -3.11 -27.25 -11.78
C ILE A 613 -4.45 -27.21 -11.05
N VAL A 614 -4.77 -28.26 -10.29
CA VAL A 614 -6.08 -28.37 -9.63
C VAL A 614 -6.11 -27.59 -8.31
N ALA A 615 -4.97 -27.46 -7.62
CA ALA A 615 -4.83 -26.72 -6.37
C ALA A 615 -4.55 -25.21 -6.54
N ILE A 616 -4.67 -24.64 -7.76
CA ILE A 616 -4.56 -23.18 -7.96
C ILE A 616 -5.46 -22.37 -6.99
N PRO A 617 -6.66 -22.84 -6.61
CA PRO A 617 -7.49 -22.14 -5.62
C PRO A 617 -6.82 -21.94 -4.25
N ALA A 618 -6.07 -22.92 -3.76
CA ALA A 618 -5.49 -22.95 -2.42
C ALA A 618 -4.15 -23.70 -2.45
N ASN A 619 -3.04 -23.03 -2.15
CA ASN A 619 -1.73 -23.67 -2.23
C ASN A 619 -1.48 -24.66 -1.08
N GLU A 620 -2.20 -24.50 0.02
CA GLU A 620 -2.17 -25.37 1.20
C GLU A 620 -2.73 -26.78 0.97
N ILE A 621 -3.53 -26.99 -0.09
CA ILE A 621 -4.04 -28.32 -0.46
C ILE A 621 -3.12 -29.07 -1.44
N VAL A 622 -2.02 -28.44 -1.91
CA VAL A 622 -1.11 -29.05 -2.91
C VAL A 622 -0.51 -30.35 -2.40
N ILE A 623 0.07 -30.37 -1.19
CA ILE A 623 0.70 -31.58 -0.62
C ILE A 623 -0.35 -32.69 -0.39
N PRO A 624 -1.49 -32.44 0.28
CA PRO A 624 -2.56 -33.43 0.38
C PRO A 624 -2.99 -34.00 -0.98
N THR A 625 -3.11 -33.15 -1.99
CA THR A 625 -3.46 -33.57 -3.35
C THR A 625 -2.36 -34.45 -3.98
N ILE A 626 -1.09 -34.11 -3.78
CA ILE A 626 0.06 -34.93 -4.24
C ILE A 626 0.01 -36.31 -3.59
N LEU A 627 -0.19 -36.39 -2.27
CA LEU A 627 -0.23 -37.66 -1.54
C LEU A 627 -1.38 -38.53 -2.05
N MET A 628 -2.58 -37.96 -2.13
CA MET A 628 -3.78 -38.63 -2.64
C MET A 628 -3.65 -39.12 -4.09
N LEU A 629 -3.06 -38.31 -4.98
CA LEU A 629 -2.82 -38.73 -6.37
C LEU A 629 -1.72 -39.81 -6.46
N THR A 630 -0.74 -39.79 -5.56
CA THR A 630 0.34 -40.79 -5.49
C THR A 630 -0.19 -42.14 -4.98
N THR A 631 -1.04 -42.16 -3.94
CA THR A 631 -1.67 -43.40 -3.45
C THR A 631 -2.52 -44.05 -4.54
N MET A 632 -3.31 -43.24 -5.26
CA MET A 632 -4.13 -43.69 -6.38
C MET A 632 -3.29 -44.25 -7.54
N LEU A 633 -2.16 -43.61 -7.88
CA LEU A 633 -1.25 -44.10 -8.92
C LEU A 633 -0.59 -45.44 -8.56
N LEU A 634 -0.22 -45.62 -7.29
CA LEU A 634 0.42 -46.84 -6.80
C LEU A 634 -0.58 -47.99 -6.54
N GLY A 635 -1.88 -47.69 -6.52
CA GLY A 635 -2.91 -48.66 -6.16
C GLY A 635 -2.81 -49.15 -4.70
N GLN A 636 -2.12 -48.39 -3.84
CA GLN A 636 -1.91 -48.74 -2.43
C GLN A 636 -3.00 -48.09 -1.57
N ALA A 637 -3.73 -48.90 -0.81
CA ALA A 637 -4.79 -48.47 0.10
C ALA A 637 -4.26 -48.04 1.48
N THR A 638 -3.12 -47.34 1.54
CA THR A 638 -2.45 -47.05 2.81
C THR A 638 -2.75 -45.68 3.43
N ALA A 639 -3.57 -44.83 2.83
CA ALA A 639 -4.17 -43.68 3.52
C ALA A 639 -5.34 -43.07 2.72
N GLY A 640 -6.57 -43.48 3.02
CA GLY A 640 -7.80 -42.82 2.54
C GLY A 640 -8.37 -43.31 1.21
N GLU A 641 -9.67 -43.07 1.02
CA GLU A 641 -10.40 -43.33 -0.24
C GLU A 641 -9.95 -42.35 -1.35
N ALA A 642 -10.13 -42.74 -2.62
CA ALA A 642 -9.74 -41.92 -3.77
C ALA A 642 -10.50 -40.58 -3.78
N GLY A 643 -9.77 -39.46 -3.81
CA GLY A 643 -10.38 -38.12 -3.76
C GLY A 643 -10.52 -37.53 -2.35
N VAL A 644 -10.04 -38.22 -1.31
CA VAL A 644 -10.10 -37.76 0.09
C VAL A 644 -8.75 -37.17 0.52
N LEU A 645 -8.77 -35.96 1.08
CA LEU A 645 -7.57 -35.33 1.65
C LEU A 645 -7.36 -35.86 3.08
N VAL A 646 -6.18 -36.41 3.37
CA VAL A 646 -5.85 -37.05 4.65
C VAL A 646 -4.53 -36.52 5.21
N GLU A 647 -4.43 -36.40 6.54
CA GLU A 647 -3.18 -36.19 7.26
C GLU A 647 -2.46 -37.53 7.48
N ALA A 648 -1.19 -37.60 7.11
CA ALA A 648 -0.35 -38.78 7.30
C ALA A 648 0.90 -38.42 8.13
N SER A 649 1.46 -39.40 8.84
CA SER A 649 2.70 -39.21 9.59
C SER A 649 3.88 -38.95 8.65
N THR A 650 4.92 -38.26 9.12
CA THR A 650 6.12 -37.98 8.32
C THR A 650 6.79 -39.23 7.77
N SER A 651 6.76 -40.36 8.49
CA SER A 651 7.28 -41.65 8.01
C SER A 651 6.43 -42.28 6.91
N GLU A 652 5.10 -42.19 7.00
CA GLU A 652 4.21 -42.69 5.96
C GLU A 652 4.36 -41.86 4.68
N ILE A 653 4.46 -40.54 4.82
CA ILE A 653 4.72 -39.63 3.70
C ILE A 653 6.06 -39.97 3.02
N ASP A 654 7.12 -40.19 3.80
CA ASP A 654 8.44 -40.53 3.26
C ASP A 654 8.41 -41.80 2.40
N THR A 655 7.82 -42.87 2.95
CA THR A 655 7.69 -44.16 2.23
C THR A 655 6.84 -44.04 0.97
N LEU A 656 5.72 -43.31 1.04
CA LEU A 656 4.82 -43.11 -0.10
C LEU A 656 5.49 -42.29 -1.21
N LEU A 657 6.18 -41.19 -0.88
CA LEU A 657 6.83 -40.35 -1.88
C LEU A 657 7.99 -41.09 -2.56
N HIS A 658 8.79 -41.84 -1.80
CA HIS A 658 9.83 -42.69 -2.37
C HIS A 658 9.24 -43.81 -3.26
N ALA A 659 8.14 -44.44 -2.85
CA ALA A 659 7.42 -45.41 -3.69
C ALA A 659 6.86 -44.77 -4.97
N GLY A 660 6.44 -43.50 -4.90
CA GLY A 660 6.04 -42.69 -6.05
C GLY A 660 7.18 -42.21 -6.95
N GLY A 661 8.41 -42.68 -6.72
CA GLY A 661 9.58 -42.40 -7.55
C GLY A 661 10.27 -41.06 -7.26
N TRP A 662 10.03 -40.46 -6.09
CA TRP A 662 10.64 -39.16 -5.77
C TRP A 662 12.13 -39.30 -5.44
N SER A 663 12.91 -38.41 -6.05
CA SER A 663 14.34 -38.25 -5.81
C SER A 663 14.64 -36.92 -5.12
N LEU A 664 15.86 -36.76 -4.59
CA LEU A 664 16.34 -35.47 -4.07
C LEU A 664 16.21 -34.35 -5.12
N LEU A 665 16.49 -34.64 -6.40
CA LEU A 665 16.31 -33.68 -7.48
C LEU A 665 14.85 -33.23 -7.59
N THR A 666 13.91 -34.18 -7.52
CA THR A 666 12.46 -33.90 -7.58
C THR A 666 12.03 -33.02 -6.41
N ALA A 667 12.55 -33.30 -5.21
CA ALA A 667 12.30 -32.52 -4.01
C ALA A 667 12.81 -31.07 -4.13
N ILE A 668 14.05 -30.87 -4.58
CA ILE A 668 14.61 -29.52 -4.78
C ILE A 668 13.85 -28.77 -5.88
N ASN A 669 13.52 -29.43 -6.99
CA ASN A 669 12.72 -28.83 -8.05
C ASN A 669 11.32 -28.45 -7.54
N LEU A 670 10.70 -29.26 -6.70
CA LEU A 670 9.40 -28.94 -6.10
C LEU A 670 9.49 -27.72 -5.18
N MET A 671 10.54 -27.61 -4.37
CA MET A 671 10.75 -26.43 -3.51
C MET A 671 10.89 -25.15 -4.34
N LEU A 672 11.67 -25.20 -5.42
CA LEU A 672 11.86 -24.07 -6.36
C LEU A 672 10.58 -23.76 -7.15
N PHE A 673 9.88 -24.79 -7.64
CA PHE A 673 8.63 -24.64 -8.36
C PHE A 673 7.57 -24.03 -7.46
N SER A 674 7.43 -24.51 -6.22
CA SER A 674 6.52 -23.96 -5.21
C SER A 674 6.77 -22.47 -4.94
N LEU A 675 8.04 -22.05 -4.85
CA LEU A 675 8.40 -20.63 -4.71
C LEU A 675 7.99 -19.81 -5.95
N LEU A 676 8.26 -20.34 -7.15
CA LEU A 676 8.10 -19.64 -8.41
C LEU A 676 6.76 -19.93 -9.11
N HIS A 677 5.80 -20.60 -8.48
CA HIS A 677 4.52 -20.91 -9.13
C HIS A 677 3.54 -19.73 -9.09
N ASN A 678 2.40 -19.88 -9.78
CA ASN A 678 1.33 -18.89 -9.78
C ASN A 678 0.79 -18.60 -8.35
N PRO A 679 0.28 -17.38 -8.12
CA PRO A 679 -0.42 -17.06 -6.89
C PRO A 679 -1.75 -17.83 -6.78
N CYS A 680 -2.25 -18.01 -5.56
CA CYS A 680 -3.55 -18.65 -5.35
C CYS A 680 -4.70 -17.84 -5.95
N SER A 681 -5.85 -18.47 -6.21
CA SER A 681 -7.01 -17.80 -6.85
C SER A 681 -7.48 -16.55 -6.10
N THR A 682 -7.46 -16.56 -4.77
CA THR A 682 -7.76 -15.37 -3.95
C THR A 682 -6.84 -14.20 -4.26
N THR A 683 -5.54 -14.48 -4.47
CA THR A 683 -4.56 -13.47 -4.84
C THR A 683 -4.76 -13.02 -6.29
N ILE A 684 -4.98 -13.94 -7.25
CA ILE A 684 -5.27 -13.61 -8.66
C ILE A 684 -6.49 -12.68 -8.76
N TYR A 685 -7.57 -13.02 -8.06
CA TYR A 685 -8.79 -12.20 -8.00
C TYR A 685 -8.52 -10.82 -7.39
N THR A 686 -7.69 -10.76 -6.35
CA THR A 686 -7.32 -9.49 -5.70
C THR A 686 -6.45 -8.62 -6.61
N ILE A 687 -5.52 -9.23 -7.36
CA ILE A 687 -4.73 -8.53 -8.40
C ILE A 687 -5.66 -7.94 -9.46
N TYR A 688 -6.65 -8.69 -9.93
CA TYR A 688 -7.64 -8.19 -10.88
C TYR A 688 -8.43 -7.00 -10.30
N LYS A 689 -8.87 -7.07 -9.04
CA LYS A 689 -9.56 -5.94 -8.38
C LYS A 689 -8.70 -4.71 -8.20
N GLU A 690 -7.42 -4.85 -7.86
CA GLU A 690 -6.51 -3.72 -7.64
C GLU A 690 -6.00 -3.07 -8.93
N THR A 691 -5.88 -3.85 -10.01
CA THR A 691 -5.37 -3.35 -11.31
C THR A 691 -6.46 -3.03 -12.32
N ASN A 692 -7.68 -3.55 -12.12
CA ASN A 692 -8.80 -3.52 -13.06
C ASN A 692 -8.42 -3.93 -14.50
N SER A 693 -7.38 -4.78 -14.65
CA SER A 693 -6.78 -5.08 -15.94
C SER A 693 -6.45 -6.55 -16.10
N LYS A 694 -7.12 -7.21 -17.06
CA LYS A 694 -6.87 -8.62 -17.40
C LYS A 694 -5.43 -8.87 -17.84
N LYS A 695 -4.83 -7.91 -18.56
CA LYS A 695 -3.44 -8.02 -19.04
C LYS A 695 -2.46 -8.19 -17.88
N TRP A 696 -2.59 -7.37 -16.83
CA TRP A 696 -1.69 -7.41 -15.69
C TRP A 696 -1.95 -8.61 -14.78
N THR A 697 -3.20 -9.05 -14.64
CA THR A 697 -3.54 -10.30 -13.96
C THR A 697 -2.89 -11.51 -14.65
N LEU A 698 -2.93 -11.58 -15.99
CA LEU A 698 -2.28 -12.65 -16.75
C LEU A 698 -0.76 -12.63 -16.57
N ILE A 699 -0.14 -11.46 -16.67
CA ILE A 699 1.32 -11.32 -16.44
C ILE A 699 1.68 -11.78 -15.03
N ALA A 700 0.97 -11.33 -13.99
CA ALA A 700 1.24 -11.71 -12.61
C ALA A 700 1.04 -13.21 -12.34
N THR A 701 0.17 -13.87 -13.12
CA THR A 701 -0.14 -15.30 -12.97
C THR A 701 0.88 -16.18 -13.69
N PHE A 702 1.22 -15.85 -14.94
CA PHE A 702 2.06 -16.69 -15.80
C PHE A 702 3.56 -16.38 -15.72
N LEU A 703 3.95 -15.15 -15.38
CA LEU A 703 5.37 -14.79 -15.25
C LEU A 703 6.10 -15.65 -14.21
N PRO A 704 5.55 -15.89 -13.00
CA PRO A 704 6.17 -16.81 -12.06
C PRO A 704 6.29 -18.22 -12.65
N VAL A 705 5.20 -18.77 -13.20
CA VAL A 705 5.20 -20.14 -13.79
C VAL A 705 6.30 -20.30 -14.83
N LEU A 706 6.50 -19.29 -15.69
CA LEU A 706 7.59 -19.27 -16.65
C LEU A 706 8.96 -19.36 -15.96
N TYR A 707 9.20 -18.60 -14.88
CA TYR A 707 10.42 -18.72 -14.09
C TYR A 707 10.56 -20.09 -13.44
N GLY A 708 9.50 -20.65 -12.86
CA GLY A 708 9.51 -21.98 -12.26
C GLY A 708 9.91 -23.05 -13.26
N VAL A 709 9.27 -23.06 -14.44
CA VAL A 709 9.60 -23.99 -15.53
C VAL A 709 11.05 -23.84 -15.99
N LEU A 710 11.53 -22.60 -16.21
CA LEU A 710 12.90 -22.34 -16.65
C LEU A 710 13.93 -22.77 -15.62
N VAL A 711 13.72 -22.42 -14.35
CA VAL A 711 14.65 -22.74 -13.25
C VAL A 711 14.72 -24.24 -13.01
N CYS A 712 13.57 -24.92 -12.92
CA CYS A 712 13.53 -26.38 -12.73
C CYS A 712 14.12 -27.12 -13.93
N PHE A 713 13.85 -26.66 -15.15
CA PHE A 713 14.47 -27.21 -16.35
C PHE A 713 15.99 -27.08 -16.33
N LEU A 714 16.52 -25.88 -16.06
CA LEU A 714 17.96 -25.64 -16.00
C LEU A 714 18.63 -26.49 -14.92
N LEU A 715 18.04 -26.54 -13.72
CA LEU A 715 18.57 -27.35 -12.62
C LEU A 715 18.60 -28.83 -12.98
N SER A 716 17.52 -29.35 -13.59
CA SER A 716 17.43 -30.74 -14.01
C SER A 716 18.43 -31.12 -15.09
N ARG A 717 18.75 -30.19 -16.01
CA ARG A 717 19.77 -30.40 -17.04
C ARG A 717 21.18 -30.41 -16.45
N VAL A 718 21.47 -29.45 -15.56
CA VAL A 718 22.76 -29.40 -14.85
C VAL A 718 22.95 -30.66 -14.02
N TRP A 719 21.92 -31.11 -13.30
CA TRP A 719 21.98 -32.33 -12.49
C TRP A 719 22.32 -33.56 -13.33
N LYS A 720 21.62 -33.77 -14.45
CA LYS A 720 21.87 -34.90 -15.37
C LYS A 720 23.23 -34.87 -16.07
N ILE A 721 23.91 -33.72 -16.09
CA ILE A 721 25.27 -33.58 -16.63
C ILE A 721 26.31 -33.86 -15.54
N ALA A 722 26.03 -33.45 -14.29
CA ALA A 722 26.95 -33.57 -13.17
C ALA A 722 26.92 -34.96 -12.49
N PHE A 723 25.78 -35.64 -12.52
CA PHE A 723 25.52 -36.96 -11.95
C PHE A 723 24.83 -37.84 -13.00
#